data_AF-A0A497ANC2-F1
#
_entry.id   AF-A0A497ANC2-F1
#
_cell.length_a   1.000
_cell.length_b   1.000
_cell.length_c   1.000
_cell.angle_alpha   90.00
_cell.angle_beta   90.00
_cell.angle_gamma   90.00
#
_symmetry.space_group_name_H-M   'P 1'
#
loop_
_entity.id
_entity.type
_entity.pdbx_description
1 polymer ?
#
loop_
_entity_poly.entity_id
_entity_poly.type
_entity_poly.pdbx_seq_one_letter_code
_entity_poly.pdbx_strand_id
1 'polypeptide(L)'
;MVVGGAGNDDKSDRFYPAAYDDYVLAVAGADSSDVKVGTSNYGAWVDVSAPGETIKTTFDGGGYGDASGTSMAVPFAAGLAGLLCSQYPAWSANTVRAQIVQTADDIDGVNPGYAGELGSGRIDAGQALTTNAQPELVYDNHAIDGEVGGRPEPASTANLDVALFNQWADATNVQATLSTSDSYVTMVNATASYGSIAAYESETNATSFRFSVSDAAPYAHDIPFTLNVTADGGYATTMAFTVTTASGIEYVSGVISSDTTWTANKTYRATGNILVSPGVTLTIEPGTVAKFESGKALVIRGTLIADGTPDQQILFTSASTLPSPGDWGGSYLSSPTGGIIFTSESEPAHFDPDGNYQSGSIIRYSTIEYSQGGIQAESAAPFINHNLMQRNYDTAFGCGACSSQLIISQNRILNNNAAYALNLVNGQAEVRQNLIAHNAGAVRVVERHKLISNTITHNEGTWCHSSYGAICVEGSGDPPEIRGNNIYGNPSPYDISMGTGAGATGDVTASGNYWGTTDQAAIQARIYDFNQDMNAGLFTFTPFLTTPDPTAPAFLDSLTPSPASPIGIQTVTFDFTFSQPMDQSIDPIVMFGATTPYTSYAVVDNAQWITDTAWRATYDITSLVPRGAYTISVNGAKGTDGMEIPTDTRFGFTVDYAGEITDRTPPNPPSVIAGGKEGDASIVEAMWSASDPDSSITGYRYAIGSSAGATDIVNWTNTSSSSITRSGLGLVDGQQYWLAVQARNVGGLWSASGYGAFVAGQPFHKVFLPLVIRNQ
;
A
#
# COMPACT_ATOMS: atom_id res chain seq x y z
N MET A 1 -41.80 37.21 -14.49
CA MET A 1 -41.62 36.19 -15.54
C MET A 1 -41.33 36.91 -16.85
N VAL A 2 -40.36 36.43 -17.61
CA VAL A 2 -40.08 36.88 -18.98
C VAL A 2 -40.56 35.78 -19.94
N VAL A 3 -41.10 36.14 -21.10
CA VAL A 3 -41.53 35.19 -22.14
C VAL A 3 -40.74 35.49 -23.41
N GLY A 4 -40.13 34.48 -24.01
CA GLY A 4 -39.24 34.60 -25.16
C GLY A 4 -39.62 33.61 -26.25
N GLY A 5 -39.51 34.01 -27.52
CA GLY A 5 -39.77 33.10 -28.65
C GLY A 5 -38.55 32.27 -28.97
N ALA A 6 -38.74 31.01 -29.35
CA ALA A 6 -37.63 30.10 -29.67
C ALA A 6 -36.78 30.57 -30.87
N GLY A 7 -37.29 31.44 -31.74
CA GLY A 7 -36.61 31.90 -32.95
C GLY A 7 -37.16 31.24 -34.21
N ASN A 8 -36.76 31.71 -35.38
CA ASN A 8 -37.43 31.43 -36.65
C ASN A 8 -36.47 30.89 -37.74
N ASP A 9 -35.51 30.04 -37.36
CA ASP A 9 -34.44 29.54 -38.23
C ASP A 9 -34.54 28.02 -38.54
N ASP A 10 -35.55 27.32 -38.01
CA ASP A 10 -35.72 25.87 -38.06
C ASP A 10 -34.50 25.07 -37.55
N LYS A 11 -33.98 25.47 -36.38
CA LYS A 11 -32.81 24.85 -35.76
C LYS A 11 -33.06 24.44 -34.32
N SER A 12 -32.26 23.45 -33.88
CA SER A 12 -32.21 23.00 -32.48
C SER A 12 -31.30 23.85 -31.59
N ASP A 13 -30.53 24.77 -32.18
CA ASP A 13 -29.56 25.61 -31.47
C ASP A 13 -30.27 26.53 -30.44
N ARG A 14 -29.65 26.68 -29.25
CA ARG A 14 -30.15 27.58 -28.21
C ARG A 14 -30.26 29.02 -28.72
N PHE A 15 -31.42 29.64 -28.58
CA PHE A 15 -31.69 31.01 -28.98
C PHE A 15 -31.89 31.93 -27.77
N TYR A 16 -31.00 32.89 -27.58
CA TYR A 16 -31.05 33.79 -26.41
C TYR A 16 -31.82 35.08 -26.72
N PRO A 17 -32.65 35.60 -25.79
CA PRO A 17 -32.72 35.21 -24.38
C PRO A 17 -33.67 34.04 -24.05
N ALA A 18 -34.37 33.45 -25.03
CA ALA A 18 -35.35 32.40 -24.75
C ALA A 18 -34.75 31.18 -24.04
N ALA A 19 -33.54 30.77 -24.40
CA ALA A 19 -32.82 29.63 -23.81
C ALA A 19 -32.15 29.91 -22.45
N TYR A 20 -32.60 30.92 -21.69
CA TYR A 20 -32.20 31.09 -20.29
C TYR A 20 -33.13 30.26 -19.38
N ASP A 21 -32.68 29.04 -19.07
CA ASP A 21 -33.44 27.96 -18.40
C ASP A 21 -34.16 28.40 -17.11
N ASP A 22 -33.58 29.33 -16.34
CA ASP A 22 -34.08 29.71 -15.01
C ASP A 22 -35.09 30.86 -15.00
N TYR A 23 -35.20 31.66 -16.07
CA TYR A 23 -35.88 32.98 -16.00
C TYR A 23 -36.85 33.29 -17.14
N VAL A 24 -36.77 32.57 -18.26
CA VAL A 24 -37.52 32.88 -19.48
C VAL A 24 -38.37 31.68 -19.89
N LEU A 25 -39.68 31.89 -20.04
CA LEU A 25 -40.56 30.91 -20.66
C LEU A 25 -40.33 30.91 -22.17
N ALA A 26 -39.64 29.91 -22.70
CA ALA A 26 -39.34 29.72 -24.12
C ALA A 26 -40.54 29.14 -24.88
N VAL A 27 -40.96 29.83 -25.95
CA VAL A 27 -42.19 29.52 -26.69
C VAL A 27 -41.89 29.21 -28.16
N ALA A 28 -42.16 27.97 -28.57
CA ALA A 28 -42.16 27.56 -29.98
C ALA A 28 -43.49 27.89 -30.68
N GLY A 29 -43.47 27.96 -32.00
CA GLY A 29 -44.65 28.21 -32.83
C GLY A 29 -45.25 26.91 -33.36
N ALA A 30 -46.55 26.72 -33.17
CA ALA A 30 -47.34 25.66 -33.80
C ALA A 30 -48.47 26.25 -34.67
N ASP A 31 -48.91 25.51 -35.69
CA ASP A 31 -50.01 25.88 -36.56
C ASP A 31 -51.38 25.44 -36.00
N SER A 32 -52.44 25.70 -36.76
CA SER A 32 -53.82 25.35 -36.36
C SER A 32 -54.11 23.86 -36.22
N SER A 33 -53.22 22.99 -36.73
CA SER A 33 -53.29 21.54 -36.60
C SER A 33 -52.27 21.01 -35.57
N ASP A 34 -51.72 21.89 -34.73
CA ASP A 34 -50.64 21.61 -33.77
C ASP A 34 -49.32 21.15 -34.40
N VAL A 35 -49.17 21.29 -35.71
CA VAL A 35 -47.90 20.99 -36.38
C VAL A 35 -46.94 22.15 -36.13
N LYS A 36 -45.70 21.84 -35.75
CA LYS A 36 -44.61 22.82 -35.62
C LYS A 36 -44.56 23.72 -36.85
N VAL A 37 -44.54 25.03 -36.63
CA VAL A 37 -44.30 25.98 -37.71
C VAL A 37 -42.96 25.70 -38.35
N GLY A 38 -42.93 25.60 -39.68
CA GLY A 38 -41.73 25.17 -40.42
C GLY A 38 -40.49 26.00 -40.09
N THR A 39 -40.63 27.28 -39.78
CA THR A 39 -39.51 28.15 -39.37
C THR A 39 -39.20 28.12 -37.87
N SER A 40 -40.09 27.66 -36.99
CA SER A 40 -39.86 27.69 -35.54
C SER A 40 -38.58 26.96 -35.17
N ASN A 41 -37.73 27.52 -34.32
CA ASN A 41 -36.69 26.74 -33.66
C ASN A 41 -37.33 25.76 -32.66
N TYR A 42 -36.55 24.77 -32.26
CA TYR A 42 -36.97 23.64 -31.41
C TYR A 42 -35.80 23.20 -30.52
N GLY A 43 -36.05 22.25 -29.61
CA GLY A 43 -35.03 21.61 -28.78
C GLY A 43 -35.50 21.44 -27.33
N ALA A 44 -34.79 20.61 -26.57
CA ALA A 44 -35.12 20.32 -25.17
C ALA A 44 -35.08 21.54 -24.22
N TRP A 45 -34.63 22.70 -24.70
CA TRP A 45 -34.60 23.97 -23.97
C TRP A 45 -35.89 24.81 -24.17
N VAL A 46 -36.82 24.36 -25.02
CA VAL A 46 -38.14 25.00 -25.20
C VAL A 46 -39.07 24.55 -24.07
N ASP A 47 -39.83 25.46 -23.46
CA ASP A 47 -40.74 25.13 -22.37
C ASP A 47 -42.14 24.72 -22.85
N VAL A 48 -42.69 25.47 -23.82
CA VAL A 48 -44.04 25.27 -24.38
C VAL A 48 -44.12 25.70 -25.84
N SER A 49 -45.22 25.35 -26.50
CA SER A 49 -45.62 25.82 -27.82
C SER A 49 -46.88 26.68 -27.74
N ALA A 50 -47.08 27.56 -28.72
CA ALA A 50 -48.31 28.32 -28.85
C ALA A 50 -48.62 28.62 -30.33
N PRO A 51 -49.87 29.03 -30.66
CA PRO A 51 -50.24 29.37 -32.04
C PRO A 51 -49.32 30.43 -32.64
N GLY A 52 -48.63 30.06 -33.72
CA GLY A 52 -47.60 30.88 -34.37
C GLY A 52 -47.75 31.00 -35.89
N GLU A 53 -48.73 30.36 -36.52
CA GLU A 53 -48.95 30.40 -37.97
C GLU A 53 -50.26 31.09 -38.33
N THR A 54 -50.22 32.01 -39.31
CA THR A 54 -51.41 32.71 -39.83
C THR A 54 -52.24 33.37 -38.72
N ILE A 55 -51.56 34.06 -37.80
CA ILE A 55 -52.18 34.74 -36.67
C ILE A 55 -52.71 36.10 -37.13
N LYS A 56 -54.03 36.28 -37.07
CA LYS A 56 -54.67 37.55 -37.39
C LYS A 56 -54.40 38.60 -36.29
N THR A 57 -53.75 39.70 -36.65
CA THR A 57 -53.30 40.75 -35.73
C THR A 57 -53.49 42.15 -36.32
N THR A 58 -53.31 43.18 -35.49
CA THR A 58 -53.39 44.59 -35.87
C THR A 58 -52.11 45.08 -36.53
N PHE A 59 -52.22 45.97 -37.51
CA PHE A 59 -51.09 46.59 -38.20
C PHE A 59 -51.02 48.10 -37.95
N ASP A 60 -49.81 48.66 -38.02
CA ASP A 60 -49.59 50.10 -37.91
C ASP A 60 -50.30 50.85 -39.06
N GLY A 61 -50.89 52.01 -38.74
CA GLY A 61 -51.81 52.73 -39.64
C GLY A 61 -53.26 52.23 -39.64
N GLY A 62 -53.58 51.20 -38.84
CA GLY A 62 -54.93 50.65 -38.66
C GLY A 62 -55.23 49.40 -39.51
N GLY A 63 -56.28 48.67 -39.16
CA GLY A 63 -56.70 47.45 -39.85
C GLY A 63 -56.12 46.15 -39.26
N TYR A 64 -56.39 45.03 -39.94
CA TYR A 64 -56.00 43.68 -39.53
C TYR A 64 -55.31 42.94 -40.68
N GLY A 65 -54.30 42.13 -40.36
CA GLY A 65 -53.57 41.26 -41.29
C GLY A 65 -53.08 39.99 -40.61
N ASP A 66 -52.55 39.05 -41.38
CA ASP A 66 -52.03 37.78 -40.85
C ASP A 66 -50.50 37.84 -40.73
N ALA A 67 -49.96 37.30 -39.64
CA ALA A 67 -48.52 37.20 -39.37
C ALA A 67 -48.16 35.82 -38.80
N SER A 68 -46.95 35.34 -39.09
CA SER A 68 -46.44 34.04 -38.63
C SER A 68 -45.05 34.17 -38.01
N GLY A 69 -44.73 33.25 -37.10
CA GLY A 69 -43.45 33.12 -36.41
C GLY A 69 -43.62 32.99 -34.89
N THR A 70 -42.54 32.62 -34.20
CA THR A 70 -42.52 32.54 -32.73
C THR A 70 -42.82 33.89 -32.07
N SER A 71 -42.58 35.00 -32.78
CA SER A 71 -42.99 36.36 -32.36
C SER A 71 -44.50 36.49 -32.15
N MET A 72 -45.31 35.69 -32.86
CA MET A 72 -46.77 35.66 -32.71
C MET A 72 -47.22 34.65 -31.66
N ALA A 73 -46.44 33.59 -31.43
CA ALA A 73 -46.68 32.62 -30.36
C ALA A 73 -46.47 33.23 -28.96
N VAL A 74 -45.43 34.05 -28.78
CA VAL A 74 -45.08 34.69 -27.49
C VAL A 74 -46.24 35.47 -26.85
N PRO A 75 -46.97 36.35 -27.56
CA PRO A 75 -48.13 37.05 -27.01
C PRO A 75 -49.23 36.14 -26.44
N PHE A 76 -49.43 34.93 -26.98
CA PHE A 76 -50.42 34.00 -26.43
C PHE A 76 -49.98 33.48 -25.05
N ALA A 77 -48.72 33.06 -24.92
CA ALA A 77 -48.17 32.62 -23.63
C ALA A 77 -48.10 33.77 -22.60
N ALA A 78 -47.70 34.97 -23.03
CA ALA A 78 -47.71 36.16 -22.17
C ALA A 78 -49.14 36.57 -21.74
N GLY A 79 -50.12 36.43 -22.65
CA GLY A 79 -51.53 36.65 -22.35
C GLY A 79 -52.06 35.67 -21.31
N LEU A 80 -51.75 34.37 -21.46
CA LEU A 80 -52.09 33.35 -20.49
C LEU A 80 -51.48 33.64 -19.11
N ALA A 81 -50.19 34.01 -19.07
CA ALA A 81 -49.56 34.44 -17.84
C ALA A 81 -50.30 35.62 -17.17
N GLY A 82 -50.75 36.59 -17.96
CA GLY A 82 -51.56 37.71 -17.48
C GLY A 82 -52.91 37.28 -16.89
N LEU A 83 -53.58 36.29 -17.50
CA LEU A 83 -54.81 35.71 -16.96
C LEU A 83 -54.58 35.03 -15.60
N LEU A 84 -53.51 34.22 -15.50
CA LEU A 84 -53.13 33.56 -14.26
C LEU A 84 -52.80 34.57 -13.15
N CYS A 85 -51.98 35.58 -13.45
CA CYS A 85 -51.69 36.66 -12.50
C CYS A 85 -52.95 37.44 -12.06
N SER A 86 -53.96 37.55 -12.93
CA SER A 86 -55.21 38.25 -12.61
C SER A 86 -56.11 37.43 -11.70
N GLN A 87 -56.20 36.11 -11.93
CA GLN A 87 -57.00 35.20 -11.11
C GLN A 87 -56.30 34.86 -9.79
N TYR A 88 -54.98 34.75 -9.81
CA TYR A 88 -54.12 34.33 -8.69
C TYR A 88 -53.06 35.39 -8.38
N PRO A 89 -53.43 36.56 -7.81
CA PRO A 89 -52.52 37.69 -7.63
C PRO A 89 -51.40 37.44 -6.61
N ALA A 90 -51.48 36.37 -5.83
CA ALA A 90 -50.47 35.98 -4.86
C ALA A 90 -49.43 34.98 -5.41
N TRP A 91 -49.64 34.43 -6.62
CA TRP A 91 -48.70 33.46 -7.19
C TRP A 91 -47.37 34.11 -7.56
N SER A 92 -46.29 33.38 -7.27
CA SER A 92 -44.96 33.75 -7.72
C SER A 92 -44.85 33.62 -9.24
N ALA A 93 -43.88 34.32 -9.83
CA ALA A 93 -43.59 34.20 -11.26
C ALA A 93 -43.28 32.75 -11.67
N ASN A 94 -42.61 31.99 -10.81
CA ASN A 94 -42.28 30.59 -11.05
C ASN A 94 -43.53 29.70 -10.98
N THR A 95 -44.44 29.92 -10.02
CA THR A 95 -45.71 29.18 -9.98
C THR A 95 -46.54 29.44 -11.24
N VAL A 96 -46.58 30.69 -11.74
CA VAL A 96 -47.27 31.01 -13.00
C VAL A 96 -46.61 30.31 -14.19
N ARG A 97 -45.27 30.33 -14.28
CA ARG A 97 -44.52 29.61 -15.34
C ARG A 97 -44.86 28.12 -15.30
N ALA A 98 -44.74 27.51 -14.13
CA ALA A 98 -44.94 26.08 -13.95
C ALA A 98 -46.37 25.67 -14.26
N GLN A 99 -47.36 26.46 -13.85
CA GLN A 99 -48.75 26.21 -14.23
C GLN A 99 -48.91 26.16 -15.76
N ILE A 100 -48.31 27.10 -16.50
CA ILE A 100 -48.40 27.12 -17.97
C ILE A 100 -47.77 25.86 -18.58
N VAL A 101 -46.61 25.45 -18.07
CA VAL A 101 -45.88 24.28 -18.56
C VAL A 101 -46.67 22.99 -18.25
N GLN A 102 -47.10 22.81 -17.00
CA GLN A 102 -47.75 21.59 -16.51
C GLN A 102 -49.17 21.38 -17.01
N THR A 103 -49.80 22.43 -17.55
CA THR A 103 -51.17 22.36 -18.09
C THR A 103 -51.22 22.48 -19.61
N ALA A 104 -50.07 22.47 -20.29
CA ALA A 104 -50.00 22.43 -21.74
C ALA A 104 -50.55 21.09 -22.28
N ASP A 105 -51.15 21.15 -23.47
CA ASP A 105 -51.57 19.98 -24.23
C ASP A 105 -50.36 19.39 -24.96
N ASP A 106 -50.03 18.13 -24.68
CA ASP A 106 -48.99 17.40 -25.42
C ASP A 106 -49.32 17.30 -26.93
N ILE A 107 -48.37 17.72 -27.77
CA ILE A 107 -48.48 17.72 -29.24
C ILE A 107 -47.40 16.86 -29.92
N ASP A 108 -46.62 16.07 -29.16
CA ASP A 108 -45.55 15.23 -29.69
C ASP A 108 -46.08 14.18 -30.68
N GLY A 109 -47.27 13.63 -30.40
CA GLY A 109 -47.92 12.66 -31.29
C GLY A 109 -48.24 13.21 -32.68
N VAL A 110 -48.41 14.54 -32.80
CA VAL A 110 -48.63 15.24 -34.07
C VAL A 110 -47.31 15.65 -34.73
N ASN A 111 -46.23 15.72 -33.94
CA ASN A 111 -44.89 16.14 -34.35
C ASN A 111 -43.83 15.06 -34.05
N PRO A 112 -43.95 13.82 -34.59
CA PRO A 112 -43.09 12.71 -34.19
C PRO A 112 -41.59 12.94 -34.47
N GLY A 113 -41.25 13.84 -35.40
CA GLY A 113 -39.86 14.22 -35.68
C GLY A 113 -39.23 15.19 -34.68
N TYR A 114 -40.03 15.75 -33.76
CA TYR A 114 -39.65 16.78 -32.78
C TYR A 114 -40.16 16.43 -31.37
N ALA A 115 -40.41 15.15 -31.09
CA ALA A 115 -40.94 14.73 -29.80
C ALA A 115 -39.98 15.13 -28.67
N GLY A 116 -40.49 15.81 -27.63
CA GLY A 116 -39.70 16.38 -26.54
C GLY A 116 -38.89 17.64 -26.90
N GLU A 117 -39.03 18.17 -28.12
CA GLU A 117 -38.32 19.36 -28.61
C GLU A 117 -39.22 20.59 -28.80
N LEU A 118 -40.52 20.47 -28.47
CA LEU A 118 -41.52 21.54 -28.58
C LEU A 118 -42.09 21.95 -27.22
N GLY A 119 -41.32 21.68 -26.17
CA GLY A 119 -41.69 21.85 -24.78
C GLY A 119 -42.74 20.84 -24.32
N SER A 120 -43.44 21.15 -23.24
CA SER A 120 -44.55 20.32 -22.73
C SER A 120 -45.79 20.33 -23.64
N GLY A 121 -45.71 21.04 -24.77
CA GLY A 121 -46.73 21.10 -25.80
C GLY A 121 -47.44 22.46 -25.87
N ARG A 122 -48.61 22.50 -26.53
CA ARG A 122 -49.34 23.75 -26.78
C ARG A 122 -49.96 24.27 -25.48
N ILE A 123 -49.78 25.56 -25.16
CA ILE A 123 -50.45 26.17 -24.00
C ILE A 123 -51.98 26.00 -24.04
N ASP A 124 -52.59 25.70 -22.90
CA ASP A 124 -54.05 25.63 -22.72
C ASP A 124 -54.49 26.56 -21.58
N ALA A 125 -55.16 27.65 -21.95
CA ALA A 125 -55.66 28.62 -20.98
C ALA A 125 -56.79 28.08 -20.08
N GLY A 126 -57.64 27.20 -20.61
CA GLY A 126 -58.73 26.58 -19.85
C GLY A 126 -58.19 25.66 -18.76
N GLN A 127 -57.27 24.78 -19.11
CA GLN A 127 -56.61 23.88 -18.16
C GLN A 127 -55.79 24.66 -17.14
N ALA A 128 -55.01 25.64 -17.57
CA ALA A 128 -54.21 26.48 -16.69
C ALA A 128 -55.05 27.22 -15.63
N LEU A 129 -56.25 27.71 -15.98
CA LEU A 129 -57.09 28.47 -15.04
C LEU A 129 -57.94 27.59 -14.12
N THR A 130 -58.20 26.35 -14.51
CA THR A 130 -59.13 25.44 -13.79
C THR A 130 -58.44 24.32 -13.03
N THR A 131 -57.20 23.97 -13.39
CA THR A 131 -56.39 22.99 -12.67
C THR A 131 -55.81 23.62 -11.41
N ASN A 132 -56.10 23.02 -10.25
CA ASN A 132 -55.50 23.47 -8.99
C ASN A 132 -54.00 23.15 -9.00
N ALA A 133 -53.17 24.17 -8.92
CA ALA A 133 -51.72 24.00 -8.78
C ALA A 133 -51.44 23.23 -7.47
N GLN A 134 -50.57 22.22 -7.53
CA GLN A 134 -50.11 21.45 -6.39
C GLN A 134 -48.59 21.37 -6.40
N PRO A 135 -47.93 21.23 -5.23
CA PRO A 135 -46.51 20.93 -5.19
C PRO A 135 -46.19 19.65 -5.95
N GLU A 136 -45.02 19.60 -6.56
CA GLU A 136 -44.46 18.40 -7.18
C GLU A 136 -42.98 18.32 -6.81
N LEU A 137 -42.71 17.71 -5.65
CA LEU A 137 -41.35 17.56 -5.13
C LEU A 137 -40.69 16.32 -5.72
N VAL A 138 -39.52 16.51 -6.34
CA VAL A 138 -38.65 15.46 -6.88
C VAL A 138 -37.28 15.45 -6.18
N TYR A 139 -36.64 14.28 -6.16
CA TYR A 139 -35.31 14.11 -5.59
C TYR A 139 -34.32 14.76 -6.55
N ASP A 140 -33.46 15.63 -6.04
CA ASP A 140 -32.46 16.35 -6.84
C ASP A 140 -31.09 15.69 -6.67
N ASN A 141 -30.48 15.81 -5.49
CA ASN A 141 -29.19 15.22 -5.18
C ASN A 141 -29.02 14.91 -3.69
N HIS A 142 -27.86 14.35 -3.32
CA HIS A 142 -27.47 14.17 -1.93
C HIS A 142 -25.97 14.39 -1.69
N ALA A 143 -25.62 14.64 -0.42
CA ALA A 143 -24.26 14.69 0.07
C ALA A 143 -24.11 13.84 1.33
N ILE A 144 -22.96 13.17 1.47
CA ILE A 144 -22.55 12.45 2.68
C ILE A 144 -21.43 13.23 3.34
N ASP A 145 -21.62 13.60 4.61
CA ASP A 145 -20.67 14.37 5.41
C ASP A 145 -20.16 15.66 4.71
N GLY A 146 -21.05 16.29 3.93
CA GLY A 146 -20.78 17.52 3.19
C GLY A 146 -20.21 17.33 1.78
N GLU A 147 -19.97 16.09 1.33
CA GLU A 147 -19.46 15.78 0.00
C GLU A 147 -20.59 15.28 -0.92
N VAL A 148 -20.85 15.99 -2.02
CA VAL A 148 -21.82 15.56 -3.05
C VAL A 148 -21.34 14.26 -3.69
N GLY A 149 -22.16 13.21 -3.61
CA GLY A 149 -21.76 11.86 -4.03
C GLY A 149 -20.80 11.14 -3.08
N GLY A 150 -20.57 11.69 -1.88
CA GLY A 150 -19.81 11.04 -0.81
C GLY A 150 -20.39 9.68 -0.43
N ARG A 151 -19.57 8.83 0.17
CA ARG A 151 -19.91 7.43 0.50
C ARG A 151 -19.62 7.13 1.97
N PRO A 152 -20.57 6.57 2.72
CA PRO A 152 -20.34 6.23 4.12
C PRO A 152 -19.41 5.02 4.23
N GLU A 153 -18.48 5.05 5.19
CA GLU A 153 -17.61 3.91 5.47
C GLU A 153 -18.36 2.83 6.28
N PRO A 154 -18.07 1.54 6.08
CA PRO A 154 -18.40 0.52 7.08
C PRO A 154 -17.85 0.91 8.47
N ALA A 155 -18.56 0.52 9.53
CA ALA A 155 -18.24 0.89 10.93
C ALA A 155 -18.25 2.40 11.25
N SER A 156 -18.99 3.21 10.48
CA SER A 156 -19.05 4.67 10.68
C SER A 156 -20.47 5.19 10.92
N THR A 157 -20.59 6.48 11.24
CA THR A 157 -21.86 7.19 11.27
C THR A 157 -21.75 8.42 10.38
N ALA A 158 -22.69 8.57 9.45
CA ALA A 158 -22.67 9.59 8.41
C ALA A 158 -23.84 10.55 8.57
N ASN A 159 -23.60 11.81 8.22
CA ASN A 159 -24.63 12.81 7.96
C ASN A 159 -25.03 12.75 6.47
N LEU A 160 -26.33 12.77 6.21
CA LEU A 160 -26.89 12.72 4.87
C LEU A 160 -27.78 13.94 4.65
N ASP A 161 -27.37 14.75 3.71
CA ASP A 161 -28.13 15.88 3.21
C ASP A 161 -28.73 15.51 1.85
N VAL A 162 -30.02 15.77 1.67
CA VAL A 162 -30.80 15.44 0.49
C VAL A 162 -31.48 16.71 0.01
N ALA A 163 -31.22 17.10 -1.24
CA ALA A 163 -31.89 18.22 -1.89
C ALA A 163 -33.18 17.76 -2.58
N LEU A 164 -34.22 18.58 -2.48
CA LEU A 164 -35.50 18.42 -3.17
C LEU A 164 -35.73 19.58 -4.13
N PHE A 165 -36.13 19.28 -5.36
CA PHE A 165 -36.54 20.27 -6.35
C PHE A 165 -38.07 20.28 -6.49
N ASN A 166 -38.69 21.46 -6.52
CA ASN A 166 -40.13 21.59 -6.68
C ASN A 166 -40.50 21.99 -8.11
N GLN A 167 -41.23 21.16 -8.84
CA GLN A 167 -41.51 21.35 -10.26
C GLN A 167 -42.74 22.20 -10.57
N TRP A 168 -43.63 22.45 -9.59
CA TRP A 168 -44.94 23.03 -9.90
C TRP A 168 -45.40 24.19 -9.01
N ALA A 169 -46.11 23.95 -7.92
CA ALA A 169 -46.62 25.02 -7.05
C ALA A 169 -45.80 25.13 -5.77
N ASP A 170 -45.70 26.34 -5.20
CA ASP A 170 -44.98 26.56 -3.94
C ASP A 170 -45.40 25.55 -2.86
N ALA A 171 -44.42 24.81 -2.32
CA ALA A 171 -44.59 23.88 -1.22
C ALA A 171 -44.28 24.60 0.10
N THR A 172 -45.13 24.42 1.11
CA THR A 172 -44.93 25.04 2.43
C THR A 172 -44.94 23.98 3.52
N ASN A 173 -44.16 24.23 4.58
CA ASN A 173 -44.00 23.30 5.71
C ASN A 173 -43.59 21.89 5.26
N VAL A 174 -42.60 21.83 4.37
CA VAL A 174 -42.07 20.60 3.80
C VAL A 174 -41.28 19.85 4.87
N GLN A 175 -41.73 18.64 5.18
CA GLN A 175 -41.14 17.73 6.16
C GLN A 175 -40.82 16.41 5.47
N ALA A 176 -39.74 15.76 5.87
CA ALA A 176 -39.40 14.45 5.34
C ALA A 176 -38.97 13.46 6.43
N THR A 177 -39.30 12.19 6.20
CA THR A 177 -38.84 11.05 6.99
C THR A 177 -38.10 10.06 6.10
N LEU A 178 -36.84 9.80 6.41
CA LEU A 178 -35.97 8.86 5.73
C LEU A 178 -36.01 7.49 6.41
N SER A 179 -36.05 6.44 5.60
CA SER A 179 -36.00 5.06 6.05
C SER A 179 -35.18 4.21 5.08
N THR A 180 -34.71 3.06 5.54
CA THR A 180 -34.04 2.06 4.70
C THR A 180 -34.44 0.67 5.17
N SER A 181 -34.42 -0.28 4.23
CA SER A 181 -34.59 -1.72 4.53
C SER A 181 -33.26 -2.45 4.67
N ASP A 182 -32.13 -1.72 4.54
CA ASP A 182 -30.80 -2.28 4.60
C ASP A 182 -30.45 -2.79 6.00
N SER A 183 -30.06 -4.06 6.10
CA SER A 183 -29.75 -4.71 7.37
C SER A 183 -28.47 -4.18 8.03
N TYR A 184 -27.59 -3.51 7.29
CA TYR A 184 -26.36 -2.94 7.82
C TYR A 184 -26.53 -1.52 8.33
N VAL A 185 -27.68 -0.88 8.08
CA VAL A 185 -27.90 0.52 8.41
C VAL A 185 -28.87 0.67 9.56
N THR A 186 -28.48 1.48 10.53
CA THR A 186 -29.37 1.91 11.62
C THR A 186 -29.58 3.41 11.55
N MET A 187 -30.84 3.84 11.45
CA MET A 187 -31.19 5.26 11.46
C MET A 187 -30.93 5.86 12.86
N VAL A 188 -30.18 6.96 12.90
CA VAL A 188 -29.87 7.74 14.12
C VAL A 188 -30.76 8.98 14.18
N ASN A 189 -30.88 9.71 13.07
CA ASN A 189 -31.87 10.75 12.86
C ASN A 189 -32.56 10.52 11.51
N ALA A 190 -33.85 10.20 11.56
CA ALA A 190 -34.64 9.85 10.38
C ALA A 190 -35.51 11.01 9.87
N THR A 191 -35.53 12.16 10.53
CA THR A 191 -36.45 13.25 10.18
C THR A 191 -35.72 14.54 9.90
N ALA A 192 -36.21 15.29 8.92
CA ALA A 192 -35.71 16.63 8.62
C ALA A 192 -36.81 17.57 8.10
N SER A 193 -36.57 18.87 8.26
CA SER A 193 -37.42 19.96 7.75
C SER A 193 -36.72 20.67 6.60
N TYR A 194 -37.50 21.10 5.61
CA TYR A 194 -37.05 21.90 4.46
C TYR A 194 -37.68 23.31 4.46
N GLY A 195 -38.66 23.58 5.33
CA GLY A 195 -39.35 24.87 5.32
C GLY A 195 -40.29 25.01 4.12
N SER A 196 -40.08 26.03 3.28
CA SER A 196 -40.87 26.26 2.07
C SER A 196 -39.98 26.17 0.85
N ILE A 197 -40.46 25.50 -0.20
CA ILE A 197 -39.74 25.33 -1.47
C ILE A 197 -40.61 25.94 -2.56
N ALA A 198 -40.21 27.07 -3.13
CA ALA A 198 -40.98 27.71 -4.19
C ALA A 198 -40.95 26.86 -5.48
N ALA A 199 -41.90 27.10 -6.37
CA ALA A 199 -41.88 26.50 -7.70
C ALA A 199 -40.53 26.76 -8.42
N TYR A 200 -40.00 25.75 -9.09
CA TYR A 200 -38.71 25.72 -9.77
C TYR A 200 -37.50 26.11 -8.90
N GLU A 201 -37.56 25.89 -7.59
CA GLU A 201 -36.42 26.04 -6.68
C GLU A 201 -36.05 24.69 -6.06
N SER A 202 -34.78 24.57 -5.65
CA SER A 202 -34.27 23.45 -4.85
C SER A 202 -33.98 23.90 -3.42
N GLU A 203 -34.28 23.04 -2.46
CA GLU A 203 -33.89 23.24 -1.06
C GLU A 203 -33.31 21.97 -0.46
N THR A 204 -32.37 22.15 0.47
CA THR A 204 -31.75 21.05 1.23
C THR A 204 -32.29 21.04 2.65
N ASN A 205 -32.42 19.86 3.25
CA ASN A 205 -32.85 19.71 4.63
C ASN A 205 -32.01 20.57 5.60
N ALA A 206 -32.68 21.32 6.48
CA ALA A 206 -32.01 22.21 7.43
C ALA A 206 -31.20 21.46 8.51
N THR A 207 -31.56 20.20 8.77
CA THR A 207 -30.85 19.29 9.65
C THR A 207 -30.56 17.99 8.92
N SER A 208 -29.31 17.55 8.89
CA SER A 208 -28.92 16.29 8.25
C SER A 208 -29.71 15.10 8.80
N PHE A 209 -30.13 14.20 7.90
CA PHE A 209 -30.40 12.83 8.30
C PHE A 209 -29.11 12.23 8.84
N ARG A 210 -29.22 11.27 9.75
CA ARG A 210 -28.05 10.62 10.33
C ARG A 210 -28.27 9.13 10.43
N PHE A 211 -27.30 8.34 10.01
CA PHE A 211 -27.37 6.88 10.10
C PHE A 211 -26.00 6.28 10.38
N SER A 212 -25.97 5.13 11.03
CA SER A 212 -24.76 4.34 11.25
C SER A 212 -24.72 3.14 10.33
N VAL A 213 -23.54 2.83 9.79
CA VAL A 213 -23.25 1.65 8.98
C VAL A 213 -22.49 0.64 9.83
N SER A 214 -22.99 -0.59 9.93
CA SER A 214 -22.32 -1.69 10.64
C SER A 214 -20.94 -1.97 10.05
N ASP A 215 -20.02 -2.44 10.90
CA ASP A 215 -18.72 -3.00 10.52
C ASP A 215 -18.83 -4.23 9.61
N ALA A 216 -19.95 -4.95 9.65
CA ALA A 216 -20.23 -6.07 8.77
C ALA A 216 -20.70 -5.67 7.36
N ALA A 217 -20.92 -4.37 7.11
CA ALA A 217 -21.35 -3.90 5.79
C ALA A 217 -20.27 -4.18 4.74
N PRO A 218 -20.60 -4.81 3.60
CA PRO A 218 -19.67 -4.94 2.50
C PRO A 218 -19.26 -3.57 1.98
N TYR A 219 -18.04 -3.50 1.47
CA TYR A 219 -17.57 -2.36 0.69
C TYR A 219 -18.33 -2.28 -0.65
N ALA A 220 -18.53 -1.06 -1.16
CA ALA A 220 -19.27 -0.79 -2.40
C ALA A 220 -20.70 -1.40 -2.42
N HIS A 221 -21.35 -1.41 -1.27
CA HIS A 221 -22.69 -1.94 -1.06
C HIS A 221 -23.74 -0.85 -1.22
N ASP A 222 -24.76 -1.10 -2.06
CA ASP A 222 -25.85 -0.17 -2.31
C ASP A 222 -26.87 -0.19 -1.17
N ILE A 223 -27.03 0.95 -0.50
CA ILE A 223 -28.01 1.19 0.56
C ILE A 223 -29.25 1.85 -0.06
N PRO A 224 -30.38 1.13 -0.19
CA PRO A 224 -31.61 1.71 -0.70
C PRO A 224 -32.28 2.56 0.38
N PHE A 225 -32.49 3.84 0.09
CA PHE A 225 -33.24 4.76 0.94
C PHE A 225 -34.62 5.04 0.36
N THR A 226 -35.59 5.23 1.26
CA THR A 226 -36.94 5.69 0.97
C THR A 226 -37.20 6.97 1.76
N LEU A 227 -37.44 8.05 1.04
CA LEU A 227 -37.79 9.36 1.57
C LEU A 227 -39.29 9.58 1.44
N ASN A 228 -39.98 9.72 2.56
CA ASN A 228 -41.39 10.09 2.61
C ASN A 228 -41.48 11.59 2.91
N VAL A 229 -42.02 12.36 1.97
CA VAL A 229 -42.11 13.82 2.04
C VAL A 229 -43.57 14.23 2.17
N THR A 230 -43.84 15.16 3.08
CA THR A 230 -45.17 15.75 3.29
C THR A 230 -45.07 17.27 3.26
N ALA A 231 -46.12 17.95 2.79
CA ALA A 231 -46.26 19.40 2.86
C ALA A 231 -47.69 19.78 3.26
N ASP A 232 -47.92 21.06 3.53
CA ASP A 232 -49.27 21.57 3.79
C ASP A 232 -50.22 21.31 2.61
N GLY A 233 -51.54 21.41 2.86
CA GLY A 233 -52.56 21.10 1.85
C GLY A 233 -52.80 19.59 1.64
N GLY A 234 -52.16 18.73 2.44
CA GLY A 234 -52.33 17.27 2.38
C GLY A 234 -51.44 16.59 1.34
N TYR A 235 -50.43 17.29 0.81
CA TYR A 235 -49.47 16.72 -0.12
C TYR A 235 -48.59 15.66 0.57
N ALA A 236 -48.43 14.51 -0.09
CA ALA A 236 -47.53 13.46 0.33
C ALA A 236 -46.96 12.73 -0.90
N THR A 237 -45.64 12.50 -0.90
CA THR A 237 -44.95 11.71 -1.93
C THR A 237 -43.89 10.80 -1.31
N THR A 238 -43.54 9.74 -2.01
CA THR A 238 -42.50 8.79 -1.61
C THR A 238 -41.50 8.65 -2.74
N MET A 239 -40.22 8.68 -2.39
CA MET A 239 -39.11 8.77 -3.32
C MET A 239 -38.06 7.77 -2.91
N ALA A 240 -37.42 7.13 -3.89
CA ALA A 240 -36.36 6.16 -3.64
C ALA A 240 -35.05 6.66 -4.27
N PHE A 241 -33.95 6.48 -3.54
CA PHE A 241 -32.60 6.73 -4.03
C PHE A 241 -31.63 5.78 -3.33
N THR A 242 -30.42 5.67 -3.86
CA THR A 242 -29.39 4.77 -3.33
C THR A 242 -28.16 5.56 -2.94
N VAL A 243 -27.57 5.17 -1.80
CA VAL A 243 -26.22 5.61 -1.39
C VAL A 243 -25.35 4.36 -1.35
N THR A 244 -24.16 4.39 -1.93
CA THR A 244 -23.25 3.24 -1.93
C THR A 244 -22.21 3.41 -0.83
N THR A 245 -21.93 2.37 -0.03
CA THR A 245 -20.82 2.41 0.95
C THR A 245 -19.47 2.61 0.24
N ALA A 246 -18.49 3.14 0.97
CA ALA A 246 -17.13 3.27 0.46
C ALA A 246 -16.57 1.91 0.00
N SER A 247 -15.58 1.94 -0.90
CA SER A 247 -14.92 0.73 -1.38
C SER A 247 -13.67 0.42 -0.56
N GLY A 248 -13.36 -0.86 -0.33
CA GLY A 248 -12.06 -1.28 0.24
C GLY A 248 -10.91 -1.09 -0.76
N ILE A 249 -11.24 -0.81 -2.02
CA ILE A 249 -10.32 -0.38 -3.07
C ILE A 249 -10.77 0.98 -3.59
N GLU A 250 -9.95 2.00 -3.40
CA GLU A 250 -10.17 3.33 -3.95
C GLU A 250 -9.43 3.48 -5.28
N TYR A 251 -10.14 3.80 -6.36
CA TYR A 251 -9.51 3.94 -7.69
C TYR A 251 -9.04 5.39 -7.88
N VAL A 252 -7.75 5.59 -8.06
CA VAL A 252 -7.14 6.92 -8.14
C VAL A 252 -6.47 7.14 -9.49
N SER A 253 -6.59 8.36 -10.02
CA SER A 253 -5.94 8.78 -11.27
C SER A 253 -5.95 10.32 -11.40
N GLY A 254 -5.10 10.86 -12.26
CA GLY A 254 -5.15 12.26 -12.64
C GLY A 254 -4.44 13.19 -11.67
N VAL A 255 -4.90 14.44 -11.62
CA VAL A 255 -4.25 15.51 -10.86
C VAL A 255 -4.87 15.63 -9.48
N ILE A 256 -4.03 15.66 -8.45
CA ILE A 256 -4.40 16.06 -7.09
C ILE A 256 -4.14 17.56 -6.96
N SER A 257 -5.21 18.34 -6.87
CA SER A 257 -5.19 19.81 -6.86
C SER A 257 -5.48 20.45 -5.49
N SER A 258 -5.75 19.65 -4.48
CA SER A 258 -5.95 20.07 -3.08
C SER A 258 -5.38 19.01 -2.15
N ASP A 259 -5.04 19.42 -0.92
CA ASP A 259 -4.48 18.49 0.07
C ASP A 259 -5.36 17.25 0.21
N THR A 260 -4.72 16.09 0.14
CA THR A 260 -5.39 14.78 0.05
C THR A 260 -4.72 13.80 0.99
N THR A 261 -5.51 13.00 1.70
CA THR A 261 -5.02 11.92 2.56
C THR A 261 -5.46 10.58 2.01
N TRP A 262 -4.51 9.65 1.88
CA TRP A 262 -4.77 8.24 1.64
C TRP A 262 -4.71 7.48 2.97
N THR A 263 -5.82 6.84 3.32
CA THR A 263 -6.03 6.24 4.63
C THR A 263 -5.72 4.75 4.65
N ALA A 264 -5.26 4.24 5.80
CA ALA A 264 -4.81 2.85 5.92
C ALA A 264 -5.94 1.80 5.84
N ASN A 265 -7.21 2.21 5.95
CA ASN A 265 -8.37 1.33 5.88
C ASN A 265 -8.76 0.91 4.44
N LYS A 266 -8.04 1.38 3.42
CA LYS A 266 -8.31 1.12 2.00
C LYS A 266 -7.04 0.74 1.27
N THR A 267 -7.22 0.01 0.15
CA THR A 267 -6.19 -0.13 -0.88
C THR A 267 -6.42 0.93 -1.95
N TYR A 268 -5.41 1.74 -2.26
CA TYR A 268 -5.48 2.69 -3.37
C TYR A 268 -4.98 2.00 -4.63
N ARG A 269 -5.79 2.00 -5.70
CA ARG A 269 -5.44 1.41 -7.00
C ARG A 269 -5.32 2.51 -8.05
N ALA A 270 -4.10 2.79 -8.49
CA ALA A 270 -3.81 3.77 -9.51
C ALA A 270 -4.11 3.23 -10.92
N THR A 271 -5.21 3.69 -11.52
CA THR A 271 -5.63 3.34 -12.90
C THR A 271 -5.07 4.30 -13.95
N GLY A 272 -4.55 5.45 -13.49
CA GLY A 272 -3.83 6.44 -14.30
C GLY A 272 -2.61 6.95 -13.56
N ASN A 273 -1.80 7.76 -14.25
CA ASN A 273 -0.74 8.51 -13.57
C ASN A 273 -1.37 9.47 -12.55
N ILE A 274 -0.73 9.60 -11.40
CA ILE A 274 -1.16 10.50 -10.33
C ILE A 274 -0.17 11.65 -10.27
N LEU A 275 -0.68 12.87 -10.29
CA LEU A 275 0.15 14.08 -10.27
C LEU A 275 -0.24 14.96 -9.08
N VAL A 276 0.64 15.06 -8.09
CA VAL A 276 0.48 16.00 -6.97
C VAL A 276 0.93 17.38 -7.42
N SER A 277 0.02 18.35 -7.41
CA SER A 277 0.28 19.71 -7.90
C SER A 277 1.27 20.48 -7.01
N PRO A 278 1.98 21.49 -7.55
CA PRO A 278 2.79 22.38 -6.71
C PRO A 278 1.99 23.03 -5.58
N GLY A 279 2.55 23.07 -4.38
CA GLY A 279 1.90 23.62 -3.18
C GLY A 279 0.81 22.73 -2.56
N VAL A 280 0.57 21.54 -3.11
CA VAL A 280 -0.41 20.56 -2.60
C VAL A 280 0.31 19.41 -1.91
N THR A 281 -0.28 18.90 -0.82
CA THR A 281 0.24 17.76 -0.06
C THR A 281 -0.60 16.50 -0.31
N LEU A 282 0.07 15.41 -0.70
CA LEU A 282 -0.47 14.05 -0.56
C LEU A 282 0.12 13.42 0.70
N THR A 283 -0.74 13.13 1.68
CA THR A 283 -0.39 12.38 2.88
C THR A 283 -0.84 10.93 2.71
N ILE A 284 0.04 9.96 2.99
CA ILE A 284 -0.27 8.54 2.96
C ILE A 284 -0.06 7.98 4.37
N GLU A 285 -1.12 7.49 4.99
CA GLU A 285 -1.08 6.97 6.35
C GLU A 285 -0.25 5.67 6.46
N PRO A 286 0.41 5.42 7.61
CA PRO A 286 1.09 4.15 7.89
C PRO A 286 0.18 2.93 7.64
N GLY A 287 0.72 1.90 6.98
CA GLY A 287 -0.01 0.67 6.65
C GLY A 287 -0.86 0.74 5.38
N THR A 288 -0.90 1.88 4.70
CA THR A 288 -1.63 2.03 3.42
C THR A 288 -0.99 1.18 2.33
N VAL A 289 -1.84 0.55 1.50
CA VAL A 289 -1.42 -0.19 0.31
C VAL A 289 -1.79 0.59 -0.96
N ALA A 290 -0.79 0.99 -1.74
CA ALA A 290 -0.92 1.63 -3.04
C ALA A 290 -0.49 0.67 -4.16
N LYS A 291 -1.44 0.27 -5.00
CA LYS A 291 -1.24 -0.62 -6.15
C LYS A 291 -1.32 0.16 -7.45
N PHE A 292 -0.34 0.00 -8.33
CA PHE A 292 -0.30 0.70 -9.61
C PHE A 292 -0.58 -0.25 -10.77
N GLU A 293 -1.51 0.14 -11.64
CA GLU A 293 -1.69 -0.56 -12.91
C GLU A 293 -0.48 -0.40 -13.81
N SER A 294 -0.44 -1.21 -14.87
CA SER A 294 0.77 -1.26 -15.70
C SER A 294 1.08 0.08 -16.34
N GLY A 295 2.36 0.47 -16.23
CA GLY A 295 2.85 1.74 -16.77
C GLY A 295 2.41 3.00 -16.01
N LYS A 296 1.82 2.88 -14.80
CA LYS A 296 1.34 4.04 -14.01
C LYS A 296 2.36 4.47 -12.97
N ALA A 297 2.52 5.78 -12.81
CA ALA A 297 3.46 6.39 -11.87
C ALA A 297 2.78 7.38 -10.91
N LEU A 298 3.41 7.59 -9.77
CA LEU A 298 3.12 8.67 -8.83
C LEU A 298 4.14 9.80 -9.04
N VAL A 299 3.67 10.95 -9.48
CA VAL A 299 4.50 12.12 -9.79
C VAL A 299 4.24 13.22 -8.78
N ILE A 300 5.29 13.68 -8.10
CA ILE A 300 5.26 14.65 -7.02
C ILE A 300 5.87 15.96 -7.51
N ARG A 301 5.02 16.95 -7.76
CA ARG A 301 5.42 18.36 -7.98
C ARG A 301 5.15 19.23 -6.74
N GLY A 302 4.45 18.71 -5.74
CA GLY A 302 4.17 19.34 -4.45
C GLY A 302 4.88 18.61 -3.31
N THR A 303 4.13 18.19 -2.29
CA THR A 303 4.66 17.48 -1.13
C THR A 303 4.10 16.06 -1.06
N LEU A 304 4.96 15.06 -0.82
CA LEU A 304 4.55 13.71 -0.45
C LEU A 304 4.96 13.43 1.00
N ILE A 305 3.99 13.10 1.85
CA ILE A 305 4.22 12.60 3.21
C ILE A 305 3.83 11.12 3.23
N ALA A 306 4.78 10.23 2.94
CA ALA A 306 4.63 8.79 3.08
C ALA A 306 5.51 8.31 4.24
N ASP A 307 5.03 8.56 5.46
CA ASP A 307 5.79 8.36 6.69
C ASP A 307 5.22 7.20 7.50
N GLY A 308 5.58 5.97 7.12
CA GLY A 308 5.15 4.75 7.79
C GLY A 308 5.80 4.54 9.15
N THR A 309 5.56 3.38 9.75
CA THR A 309 6.25 2.92 10.97
C THR A 309 6.83 1.52 10.78
N PRO A 310 7.76 1.05 11.65
CA PRO A 310 8.28 -0.32 11.57
C PRO A 310 7.18 -1.39 11.49
N ASP A 311 6.09 -1.20 12.24
CA ASP A 311 4.96 -2.14 12.35
C ASP A 311 3.87 -1.91 11.29
N GLN A 312 3.79 -0.70 10.72
CA GLN A 312 2.78 -0.31 9.73
C GLN A 312 3.47 0.35 8.52
N GLN A 313 4.19 -0.47 7.77
CA GLN A 313 4.88 -0.01 6.56
C GLN A 313 3.87 0.31 5.45
N ILE A 314 4.17 1.34 4.66
CA ILE A 314 3.40 1.67 3.45
C ILE A 314 3.90 0.78 2.30
N LEU A 315 2.98 0.20 1.51
CA LEU A 315 3.34 -0.67 0.38
C LEU A 315 3.00 -0.01 -0.95
N PHE A 316 4.01 0.25 -1.78
CA PHE A 316 3.86 0.65 -3.19
C PHE A 316 4.21 -0.55 -4.09
N THR A 317 3.23 -1.09 -4.82
CA THR A 317 3.41 -2.35 -5.57
C THR A 317 2.55 -2.40 -6.84
N SER A 318 2.71 -3.47 -7.64
CA SER A 318 1.93 -3.73 -8.85
C SER A 318 0.47 -4.09 -8.52
N ALA A 319 -0.47 -3.64 -9.34
CA ALA A 319 -1.87 -4.09 -9.31
C ALA A 319 -2.07 -5.48 -9.95
N SER A 320 -1.03 -6.07 -10.56
CA SER A 320 -1.07 -7.42 -11.12
C SER A 320 -1.31 -8.46 -10.04
N THR A 321 -2.06 -9.52 -10.38
CA THR A 321 -2.21 -10.71 -9.52
C THR A 321 -0.96 -11.59 -9.51
N LEU A 322 -0.06 -11.41 -10.49
CA LEU A 322 1.25 -12.03 -10.57
C LEU A 322 2.30 -10.94 -10.87
N PRO A 323 2.74 -10.19 -9.84
CA PRO A 323 3.67 -9.08 -10.02
C PRO A 323 5.01 -9.49 -10.64
N SER A 324 5.50 -8.71 -11.59
CA SER A 324 6.83 -8.85 -12.19
C SER A 324 7.60 -7.52 -12.13
N PRO A 325 8.95 -7.55 -12.04
CA PRO A 325 9.77 -6.33 -12.11
C PRO A 325 9.43 -5.52 -13.36
N GLY A 326 9.14 -4.22 -13.20
CA GLY A 326 8.79 -3.34 -14.32
C GLY A 326 7.30 -3.27 -14.66
N ASP A 327 6.44 -3.90 -13.87
CA ASP A 327 5.00 -3.89 -14.11
C ASP A 327 4.43 -2.45 -14.12
N TRP A 328 4.84 -1.63 -13.16
CA TRP A 328 4.36 -0.27 -12.96
C TRP A 328 5.50 0.76 -12.98
N GLY A 329 5.17 2.05 -12.98
CA GLY A 329 6.11 3.12 -13.27
C GLY A 329 6.12 3.47 -14.77
N GLY A 330 6.52 4.69 -15.09
CA GLY A 330 6.45 5.19 -16.46
C GLY A 330 7.34 6.40 -16.69
N SER A 331 7.48 6.81 -17.95
CA SER A 331 8.25 8.00 -18.31
C SER A 331 7.42 9.26 -18.08
N TYR A 332 7.90 10.17 -17.25
CA TYR A 332 7.39 11.54 -17.14
C TYR A 332 8.52 12.51 -17.52
N LEU A 333 8.24 13.46 -18.41
CA LEU A 333 9.16 14.53 -18.85
C LEU A 333 10.59 14.06 -19.20
N SER A 334 10.72 13.02 -20.04
CA SER A 334 12.00 12.56 -20.61
C SER A 334 13.08 12.05 -19.64
N SER A 335 12.77 11.88 -18.35
CA SER A 335 13.62 11.10 -17.42
C SER A 335 13.22 9.61 -17.48
N PRO A 336 14.17 8.65 -17.53
CA PRO A 336 13.83 7.24 -17.62
C PRO A 336 13.08 6.79 -16.35
N THR A 337 11.80 6.50 -16.55
CA THR A 337 11.05 5.39 -15.93
C THR A 337 11.20 5.22 -14.42
N GLY A 338 10.50 6.06 -13.66
CA GLY A 338 10.31 5.90 -12.21
C GLY A 338 8.89 5.46 -11.85
N GLY A 339 8.76 4.78 -10.71
CA GLY A 339 7.50 4.46 -10.05
C GLY A 339 6.99 5.66 -9.27
N ILE A 340 7.84 6.17 -8.37
CA ILE A 340 7.62 7.43 -7.65
C ILE A 340 8.63 8.47 -8.15
N ILE A 341 8.14 9.58 -8.68
CA ILE A 341 8.96 10.59 -9.35
C ILE A 341 8.80 11.94 -8.64
N PHE A 342 9.87 12.44 -8.03
CA PHE A 342 9.94 13.80 -7.50
C PHE A 342 10.54 14.73 -8.55
N THR A 343 9.78 15.77 -8.93
CA THR A 343 10.28 16.78 -9.87
C THR A 343 10.98 17.92 -9.13
N SER A 344 11.61 18.82 -9.87
CA SER A 344 12.26 20.02 -9.32
C SER A 344 11.31 20.99 -8.59
N GLU A 345 9.99 20.80 -8.73
CA GLU A 345 8.98 21.59 -8.03
C GLU A 345 8.61 20.99 -6.67
N SER A 346 9.01 19.75 -6.40
CA SER A 346 8.73 19.06 -5.15
C SER A 346 9.32 19.80 -3.95
N GLU A 347 8.54 19.89 -2.87
CA GLU A 347 9.01 20.50 -1.62
C GLU A 347 10.11 19.64 -0.99
N PRO A 348 11.33 20.16 -0.78
CA PRO A 348 12.43 19.42 -0.18
C PRO A 348 12.16 19.11 1.30
N ALA A 349 12.83 18.09 1.84
CA ALA A 349 12.81 17.83 3.26
C ALA A 349 13.59 18.89 4.05
N HIS A 350 13.02 19.33 5.17
CA HIS A 350 13.63 20.26 6.11
C HIS A 350 13.94 19.53 7.42
N PHE A 351 15.08 19.87 8.03
CA PHE A 351 15.59 19.25 9.23
C PHE A 351 15.90 20.31 10.29
N ASP A 352 15.81 19.93 11.57
CA ASP A 352 16.32 20.74 12.66
C ASP A 352 17.87 20.66 12.76
N PRO A 353 18.53 21.46 13.63
CA PRO A 353 19.98 21.41 13.79
C PRO A 353 20.55 20.06 14.26
N ASP A 354 19.72 19.19 14.83
CA ASP A 354 20.11 17.85 15.28
C ASP A 354 19.95 16.81 14.16
N GLY A 355 19.44 17.22 12.99
CA GLY A 355 19.23 16.36 11.82
C GLY A 355 17.92 15.57 11.86
N ASN A 356 16.99 15.92 12.75
CA ASN A 356 15.66 15.31 12.75
C ASN A 356 14.79 15.98 11.70
N TYR A 357 14.05 15.17 10.96
CA TYR A 357 13.07 15.63 9.98
C TYR A 357 11.98 16.49 10.63
N GLN A 358 11.62 17.60 10.00
CA GLN A 358 10.61 18.57 10.47
C GLN A 358 9.42 18.70 9.51
N SER A 359 9.68 18.80 8.20
CA SER A 359 8.64 19.00 7.18
C SER A 359 9.17 18.71 5.77
N GLY A 360 8.29 18.78 4.77
CA GLY A 360 8.62 18.59 3.35
C GLY A 360 8.30 17.19 2.83
N SER A 361 8.95 16.79 1.74
CA SER A 361 8.71 15.45 1.17
C SER A 361 9.51 14.38 1.89
N ILE A 362 8.83 13.29 2.27
CA ILE A 362 9.43 12.14 2.96
C ILE A 362 8.84 10.83 2.44
N ILE A 363 9.71 9.83 2.29
CA ILE A 363 9.31 8.43 2.18
C ILE A 363 10.09 7.68 3.25
N ARG A 364 9.37 7.17 4.25
CA ARG A 364 9.95 6.43 5.36
C ARG A 364 9.15 5.20 5.72
N TYR A 365 9.84 4.13 6.13
CA TYR A 365 9.23 2.82 6.46
C TYR A 365 8.26 2.35 5.37
N SER A 366 8.70 2.41 4.12
CA SER A 366 7.90 1.98 2.96
C SER A 366 8.57 0.84 2.21
N THR A 367 7.77 -0.04 1.62
CA THR A 367 8.22 -1.03 0.63
C THR A 367 7.85 -0.56 -0.77
N ILE A 368 8.85 -0.48 -1.66
CA ILE A 368 8.69 -0.12 -3.08
C ILE A 368 9.17 -1.31 -3.91
N GLU A 369 8.24 -1.97 -4.59
CA GLU A 369 8.54 -3.20 -5.32
C GLU A 369 7.83 -3.35 -6.66
N TYR A 370 8.44 -4.13 -7.55
CA TYR A 370 7.95 -4.48 -8.89
C TYR A 370 7.78 -3.29 -9.85
N SER A 371 8.40 -2.15 -9.56
CA SER A 371 8.35 -0.99 -10.44
C SER A 371 9.41 -1.05 -11.54
N GLN A 372 9.25 -0.21 -12.56
CA GLN A 372 10.22 0.00 -13.61
C GLN A 372 11.47 0.67 -13.03
N GLY A 373 11.30 1.77 -12.29
CA GLY A 373 12.31 2.30 -11.37
C GLY A 373 11.65 2.58 -10.02
N GLY A 374 12.34 2.42 -8.89
CA GLY A 374 11.72 2.57 -7.57
C GLY A 374 11.34 4.03 -7.31
N ILE A 375 12.35 4.85 -7.05
CA ILE A 375 12.21 6.28 -6.79
C ILE A 375 13.17 7.07 -7.68
N GLN A 376 12.68 8.13 -8.32
CA GLN A 376 13.49 9.06 -9.09
C GLN A 376 13.35 10.47 -8.51
N ALA A 377 14.47 11.13 -8.22
CA ALA A 377 14.52 12.52 -7.74
C ALA A 377 15.26 13.43 -8.74
N GLU A 378 14.51 14.26 -9.45
CA GLU A 378 15.04 15.18 -10.47
C GLU A 378 15.21 16.59 -9.88
N SER A 379 16.43 16.95 -9.48
CA SER A 379 16.70 18.21 -8.76
C SER A 379 15.83 18.42 -7.51
N ALA A 380 15.39 17.31 -6.92
CA ALA A 380 14.54 17.25 -5.73
C ALA A 380 15.32 16.68 -4.54
N ALA A 381 14.87 16.97 -3.32
CA ALA A 381 15.48 16.48 -2.09
C ALA A 381 14.45 15.92 -1.09
N PRO A 382 13.68 14.87 -1.46
CA PRO A 382 12.90 14.14 -0.47
C PRO A 382 13.81 13.45 0.55
N PHE A 383 13.35 13.27 1.78
CA PHE A 383 14.04 12.43 2.75
C PHE A 383 13.69 10.96 2.52
N ILE A 384 14.69 10.13 2.21
CA ILE A 384 14.50 8.71 1.88
C ILE A 384 15.14 7.87 2.97
N ASN A 385 14.30 7.30 3.84
CA ASN A 385 14.77 6.68 5.08
C ASN A 385 14.08 5.36 5.43
N HIS A 386 14.79 4.33 5.91
CA HIS A 386 14.16 3.07 6.38
C HIS A 386 13.24 2.36 5.35
N ASN A 387 13.49 2.53 4.05
CA ASN A 387 12.68 1.88 3.02
C ASN A 387 13.28 0.55 2.57
N LEU A 388 12.42 -0.36 2.13
CA LEU A 388 12.80 -1.56 1.39
C LEU A 388 12.51 -1.33 -0.10
N MET A 389 13.54 -1.32 -0.92
CA MET A 389 13.42 -1.24 -2.38
C MET A 389 13.86 -2.56 -2.99
N GLN A 390 12.92 -3.32 -3.56
CA GLN A 390 13.20 -4.66 -4.04
C GLN A 390 12.49 -5.03 -5.34
N ARG A 391 13.08 -5.94 -6.12
CA ARG A 391 12.46 -6.49 -7.33
C ARG A 391 12.05 -5.43 -8.36
N ASN A 392 12.75 -4.29 -8.40
CA ASN A 392 12.57 -3.26 -9.42
C ASN A 392 13.45 -3.54 -10.64
N TYR A 393 13.07 -3.04 -11.82
CA TYR A 393 13.68 -3.46 -13.09
C TYR A 393 14.85 -2.61 -13.63
N ASP A 394 14.86 -1.29 -13.45
CA ASP A 394 15.86 -0.40 -14.10
C ASP A 394 16.75 0.31 -13.09
N THR A 395 16.19 1.15 -12.23
CA THR A 395 16.94 1.82 -11.16
C THR A 395 16.12 1.79 -9.87
N ALA A 396 16.67 1.27 -8.77
CA ALA A 396 15.92 1.23 -7.50
C ALA A 396 15.76 2.64 -6.89
N PHE A 397 16.86 3.40 -6.82
CA PHE A 397 16.80 4.83 -6.57
C PHE A 397 17.74 5.59 -7.52
N GLY A 398 17.22 6.61 -8.18
CA GLY A 398 17.99 7.48 -9.07
C GLY A 398 17.82 8.95 -8.72
N CYS A 399 18.87 9.73 -8.96
CA CYS A 399 18.75 11.18 -8.97
C CYS A 399 19.49 11.79 -10.17
N GLY A 400 18.79 12.68 -10.87
CA GLY A 400 19.33 13.51 -11.94
C GLY A 400 19.48 14.95 -11.44
N ALA A 401 20.66 15.53 -11.62
CA ALA A 401 21.02 16.83 -11.04
C ALA A 401 20.70 16.85 -9.53
N CYS A 402 21.27 15.89 -8.81
CA CYS A 402 20.96 15.63 -7.41
C CYS A 402 21.17 16.89 -6.54
N SER A 403 20.17 17.20 -5.73
CA SER A 403 20.24 18.31 -4.77
C SER A 403 21.13 17.94 -3.59
N SER A 404 22.00 18.86 -3.16
CA SER A 404 22.90 18.67 -2.00
C SER A 404 22.18 18.44 -0.67
N GLN A 405 20.86 18.67 -0.61
CA GLN A 405 20.00 18.37 0.54
C GLN A 405 19.44 16.94 0.51
N LEU A 406 19.60 16.20 -0.59
CA LEU A 406 19.09 14.84 -0.74
C LEU A 406 19.86 13.89 0.19
N ILE A 407 19.11 13.28 1.12
CA ILE A 407 19.62 12.29 2.08
C ILE A 407 18.93 10.95 1.80
N ILE A 408 19.75 9.94 1.51
CA ILE A 408 19.34 8.54 1.32
C ILE A 408 19.99 7.76 2.45
N SER A 409 19.20 7.34 3.44
CA SER A 409 19.75 6.73 4.65
C SER A 409 19.00 5.54 5.19
N GLN A 410 19.70 4.55 5.74
CA GLN A 410 19.08 3.41 6.43
C GLN A 410 18.08 2.62 5.55
N ASN A 411 18.26 2.64 4.23
CA ASN A 411 17.43 1.86 3.32
C ASN A 411 18.03 0.49 3.04
N ARG A 412 17.16 -0.50 2.78
CA ARG A 412 17.52 -1.81 2.26
C ARG A 412 17.19 -1.84 0.77
N ILE A 413 18.22 -1.86 -0.08
CA ILE A 413 18.07 -1.92 -1.54
C ILE A 413 18.54 -3.29 -2.00
N LEU A 414 17.58 -4.19 -2.23
CA LEU A 414 17.82 -5.63 -2.33
C LEU A 414 17.19 -6.25 -3.57
N ASN A 415 17.87 -7.22 -4.20
CA ASN A 415 17.26 -8.08 -5.23
C ASN A 415 16.60 -7.31 -6.39
N ASN A 416 17.14 -6.14 -6.75
CA ASN A 416 16.64 -5.41 -7.91
C ASN A 416 17.31 -5.97 -9.17
N ASN A 417 16.49 -6.25 -10.19
CA ASN A 417 16.97 -6.58 -11.54
C ASN A 417 17.37 -5.31 -12.31
N ALA A 418 17.79 -4.29 -11.56
CA ALA A 418 18.09 -2.94 -11.99
C ALA A 418 19.48 -2.87 -12.61
N ALA A 419 19.65 -2.02 -13.62
CA ALA A 419 20.97 -1.56 -14.05
C ALA A 419 21.74 -0.91 -12.89
N TYR A 420 21.02 -0.26 -11.96
CA TYR A 420 21.60 0.36 -10.77
C TYR A 420 20.69 0.25 -9.54
N ALA A 421 21.23 -0.21 -8.41
CA ALA A 421 20.58 -0.01 -7.12
C ALA A 421 20.52 1.49 -6.78
N LEU A 422 21.63 2.20 -7.03
CA LEU A 422 21.74 3.66 -6.91
C LEU A 422 22.35 4.25 -8.17
N ASN A 423 21.68 5.21 -8.80
CA ASN A 423 22.23 5.99 -9.91
C ASN A 423 22.24 7.48 -9.53
N LEU A 424 23.41 7.98 -9.11
CA LEU A 424 23.60 9.34 -8.63
C LEU A 424 24.32 10.15 -9.72
N VAL A 425 23.60 11.09 -10.34
CA VAL A 425 24.10 11.80 -11.52
C VAL A 425 24.05 13.31 -11.34
N ASN A 426 25.23 13.94 -11.38
CA ASN A 426 25.45 15.38 -11.26
C ASN A 426 24.98 15.94 -9.90
N GLY A 427 25.65 17.00 -9.42
CA GLY A 427 25.29 17.61 -8.14
C GLY A 427 25.89 16.86 -6.96
N GLN A 428 25.18 16.78 -5.83
CA GLN A 428 25.67 16.11 -4.62
C GLN A 428 24.50 15.47 -3.88
N ALA A 429 24.71 14.30 -3.28
CA ALA A 429 23.74 13.65 -2.39
C ALA A 429 24.52 12.99 -1.25
N GLU A 430 23.86 12.80 -0.10
CA GLU A 430 24.41 12.05 1.02
C GLU A 430 23.76 10.67 1.11
N VAL A 431 24.55 9.63 0.84
CA VAL A 431 24.14 8.23 0.91
C VAL A 431 24.82 7.60 2.11
N ARG A 432 24.05 7.31 3.16
CA ARG A 432 24.62 6.79 4.40
C ARG A 432 23.86 5.65 5.05
N GLN A 433 24.56 4.70 5.64
CA GLN A 433 23.93 3.63 6.43
C GLN A 433 22.92 2.79 5.64
N ASN A 434 23.06 2.68 4.32
CA ASN A 434 22.20 1.84 3.50
C ASN A 434 22.81 0.44 3.35
N LEU A 435 21.94 -0.57 3.32
CA LEU A 435 22.28 -1.93 2.94
C LEU A 435 21.95 -2.13 1.46
N ILE A 436 22.97 -2.30 0.63
CA ILE A 436 22.85 -2.48 -0.81
C ILE A 436 23.38 -3.87 -1.14
N ALA A 437 22.48 -4.81 -1.45
CA ALA A 437 22.89 -6.19 -1.69
C ALA A 437 22.04 -6.95 -2.70
N HIS A 438 22.66 -7.93 -3.37
CA HIS A 438 21.99 -8.83 -4.32
C HIS A 438 21.33 -8.12 -5.51
N ASN A 439 21.84 -6.94 -5.90
CA ASN A 439 21.35 -6.21 -7.07
C ASN A 439 22.14 -6.59 -8.33
N ALA A 440 21.48 -6.56 -9.49
CA ALA A 440 22.11 -6.79 -10.80
C ALA A 440 23.10 -5.68 -11.23
N GLY A 441 23.00 -4.50 -10.61
CA GLY A 441 24.03 -3.47 -10.56
C GLY A 441 23.92 -2.72 -9.23
N ALA A 442 25.04 -2.28 -8.67
CA ALA A 442 25.05 -1.61 -7.37
C ALA A 442 25.00 -0.09 -7.49
N VAL A 443 26.13 0.61 -7.42
CA VAL A 443 26.14 2.07 -7.27
C VAL A 443 26.87 2.70 -8.44
N ARG A 444 26.22 3.64 -9.12
CA ARG A 444 26.85 4.58 -10.02
C ARG A 444 26.89 5.97 -9.40
N VAL A 445 28.08 6.57 -9.40
CA VAL A 445 28.38 7.86 -8.78
C VAL A 445 29.05 8.74 -9.82
N VAL A 446 28.39 9.86 -10.17
CA VAL A 446 28.95 10.83 -11.11
C VAL A 446 29.26 12.13 -10.37
N GLU A 447 30.54 12.47 -10.23
CA GLU A 447 31.03 13.62 -9.42
C GLU A 447 30.92 13.43 -7.89
N ARG A 448 30.52 14.47 -7.15
CA ARG A 448 30.90 14.77 -5.77
C ARG A 448 29.99 14.21 -4.66
N HIS A 449 29.35 13.07 -4.91
CA HIS A 449 28.43 12.46 -3.95
C HIS A 449 29.18 11.87 -2.73
N LYS A 450 28.46 11.69 -1.63
CA LYS A 450 29.01 11.12 -0.39
C LYS A 450 28.43 9.73 -0.15
N LEU A 451 29.30 8.74 -0.03
CA LEU A 451 28.98 7.37 0.37
C LEU A 451 29.65 7.11 1.72
N ILE A 452 28.85 7.10 2.79
CA ILE A 452 29.34 7.04 4.17
C ILE A 452 28.68 5.89 4.93
N SER A 453 29.46 4.98 5.52
CA SER A 453 28.90 3.95 6.40
C SER A 453 27.84 3.07 5.75
N ASN A 454 27.94 2.75 4.45
CA ASN A 454 27.04 1.81 3.78
C ASN A 454 27.62 0.40 3.78
N THR A 455 26.75 -0.61 3.72
CA THR A 455 27.15 -2.01 3.48
C THR A 455 26.79 -2.37 2.04
N ILE A 456 27.81 -2.59 1.20
CA ILE A 456 27.68 -2.84 -0.24
C ILE A 456 28.27 -4.22 -0.53
N THR A 457 27.40 -5.20 -0.72
CA THR A 457 27.82 -6.60 -0.78
C THR A 457 26.98 -7.44 -1.72
N HIS A 458 27.54 -8.51 -2.30
CA HIS A 458 26.81 -9.42 -3.18
C HIS A 458 26.10 -8.75 -4.36
N ASN A 459 26.59 -7.59 -4.81
CA ASN A 459 26.03 -6.96 -5.99
C ASN A 459 26.83 -7.36 -7.21
N GLU A 460 26.12 -7.60 -8.30
CA GLU A 460 26.72 -7.73 -9.61
C GLU A 460 27.33 -6.37 -10.04
N GLY A 461 28.25 -6.43 -11.00
CA GLY A 461 29.02 -5.27 -11.40
C GLY A 461 28.18 -4.25 -12.18
N THR A 462 28.30 -2.98 -11.81
CA THR A 462 27.81 -1.85 -12.59
C THR A 462 28.80 -1.52 -13.70
N TRP A 463 28.30 -1.29 -14.91
CA TRP A 463 29.14 -0.92 -16.05
C TRP A 463 29.79 0.46 -15.86
N CYS A 464 31.10 0.53 -16.08
CA CYS A 464 31.95 1.71 -15.90
C CYS A 464 32.79 2.02 -17.15
N HIS A 465 32.14 2.14 -18.31
CA HIS A 465 32.76 2.37 -19.63
C HIS A 465 33.69 1.28 -20.18
N SER A 466 34.67 0.80 -19.40
CA SER A 466 35.67 -0.20 -19.81
C SER A 466 35.79 -1.37 -18.85
N SER A 467 35.03 -1.36 -17.75
CA SER A 467 35.11 -2.31 -16.65
C SER A 467 33.75 -2.42 -15.93
N TYR A 468 33.69 -3.31 -14.93
CA TYR A 468 32.52 -3.50 -14.08
C TYR A 468 32.94 -3.40 -12.61
N GLY A 469 32.27 -2.58 -11.82
CA GLY A 469 32.52 -2.39 -10.39
C GLY A 469 31.24 -2.40 -9.57
N ALA A 470 31.26 -2.87 -8.32
CA ALA A 470 30.10 -2.71 -7.44
C ALA A 470 29.84 -1.21 -7.15
N ILE A 471 30.90 -0.41 -7.06
CA ILE A 471 30.82 1.05 -7.13
C ILE A 471 31.50 1.51 -8.42
N CYS A 472 30.76 2.29 -9.20
CA CYS A 472 31.23 2.95 -10.40
C CYS A 472 31.40 4.44 -10.13
N VAL A 473 32.60 4.99 -10.33
CA VAL A 473 32.88 6.42 -10.19
C VAL A 473 33.23 7.02 -11.54
N GLU A 474 32.48 8.04 -11.95
CA GLU A 474 32.63 8.68 -13.25
C GLU A 474 32.49 10.22 -13.16
N GLY A 475 32.85 10.90 -14.25
CA GLY A 475 32.63 12.34 -14.42
C GLY A 475 33.84 13.21 -14.06
N SER A 476 33.88 14.41 -14.62
CA SER A 476 35.04 15.33 -14.55
C SER A 476 34.95 16.41 -13.47
N GLY A 477 33.91 16.37 -12.62
CA GLY A 477 33.71 17.28 -11.49
C GLY A 477 34.55 16.93 -10.26
N ASP A 478 34.19 17.51 -9.11
CA ASP A 478 34.88 17.19 -7.85
C ASP A 478 34.66 15.70 -7.50
N PRO A 479 35.67 15.00 -6.96
CA PRO A 479 35.59 13.58 -6.68
C PRO A 479 34.60 13.28 -5.54
N PRO A 480 34.00 12.07 -5.50
CA PRO A 480 33.13 11.67 -4.41
C PRO A 480 33.90 11.41 -3.10
N GLU A 481 33.18 11.49 -1.99
CA GLU A 481 33.66 11.08 -0.66
C GLU A 481 33.20 9.66 -0.38
N ILE A 482 34.12 8.70 -0.28
CA ILE A 482 33.80 7.28 -0.04
C ILE A 482 34.56 6.81 1.20
N ARG A 483 33.89 6.70 2.34
CA ARG A 483 34.51 6.28 3.61
C ARG A 483 33.56 5.55 4.56
N GLY A 484 34.09 4.77 5.48
CA GLY A 484 33.31 4.02 6.47
C GLY A 484 32.46 2.90 5.88
N ASN A 485 32.56 2.61 4.59
CA ASN A 485 31.71 1.60 3.97
C ASN A 485 32.29 0.20 4.18
N ASN A 486 31.40 -0.79 4.30
CA ASN A 486 31.72 -2.21 4.23
C ASN A 486 31.50 -2.70 2.79
N ILE A 487 32.57 -2.84 2.02
CA ILE A 487 32.54 -3.20 0.59
C ILE A 487 33.20 -4.56 0.42
N TYR A 488 32.41 -5.61 0.23
CA TYR A 488 32.96 -6.97 0.18
C TYR A 488 32.03 -7.96 -0.53
N GLY A 489 32.57 -9.09 -0.97
CA GLY A 489 31.76 -10.23 -1.44
C GLY A 489 30.94 -9.94 -2.70
N ASN A 490 31.28 -8.88 -3.45
CA ASN A 490 30.62 -8.58 -4.71
C ASN A 490 31.16 -9.50 -5.81
N PRO A 491 30.31 -10.28 -6.51
CA PRO A 491 30.76 -11.15 -7.61
C PRO A 491 31.33 -10.38 -8.81
N SER A 492 31.05 -9.08 -8.92
CA SER A 492 31.70 -8.15 -9.83
C SER A 492 33.23 -8.34 -9.86
N PRO A 493 33.93 -8.20 -11.01
CA PRO A 493 35.39 -8.27 -11.07
C PRO A 493 36.11 -7.30 -10.12
N TYR A 494 35.52 -6.12 -9.89
CA TYR A 494 36.03 -5.08 -9.00
C TYR A 494 34.96 -4.65 -7.98
N ASP A 495 35.40 -4.28 -6.79
CA ASP A 495 34.55 -3.68 -5.75
C ASP A 495 34.32 -2.19 -6.01
N ILE A 496 35.34 -1.50 -6.54
CA ILE A 496 35.23 -0.13 -7.02
C ILE A 496 35.97 0.02 -8.34
N SER A 497 35.40 0.78 -9.26
CA SER A 497 35.96 1.03 -10.58
C SER A 497 35.85 2.49 -10.97
N MET A 498 36.92 3.00 -11.57
CA MET A 498 36.99 4.32 -12.17
C MET A 498 36.55 4.26 -13.63
N GLY A 499 35.74 5.23 -14.06
CA GLY A 499 35.43 5.45 -15.47
C GLY A 499 36.65 5.90 -16.26
N THR A 500 36.62 5.69 -17.57
CA THR A 500 37.71 6.04 -18.50
C THR A 500 37.20 6.94 -19.64
N GLY A 501 38.13 7.57 -20.36
CA GLY A 501 37.80 8.41 -21.53
C GLY A 501 36.90 9.59 -21.18
N ALA A 502 35.71 9.67 -21.80
CA ALA A 502 34.75 10.74 -21.55
C ALA A 502 34.13 10.70 -20.14
N GLY A 503 34.25 9.58 -19.42
CA GLY A 503 33.80 9.41 -18.04
C GLY A 503 34.93 9.47 -17.01
N ALA A 504 36.16 9.81 -17.40
CA ALA A 504 37.30 9.82 -16.49
C ALA A 504 37.17 10.89 -15.40
N THR A 505 37.41 10.47 -14.15
CA THR A 505 37.51 11.31 -12.97
C THR A 505 38.99 11.47 -12.57
N GLY A 506 39.31 12.55 -11.86
CA GLY A 506 40.61 12.70 -11.20
C GLY A 506 40.81 11.70 -10.05
N ASP A 507 41.86 11.90 -9.26
CA ASP A 507 42.15 11.04 -8.12
C ASP A 507 41.04 11.11 -7.06
N VAL A 508 40.64 9.95 -6.54
CA VAL A 508 39.57 9.81 -5.54
C VAL A 508 40.12 9.19 -4.27
N THR A 509 39.76 9.77 -3.13
CA THR A 509 40.11 9.20 -1.81
C THR A 509 38.99 8.26 -1.36
N ALA A 510 39.33 6.98 -1.24
CA ALA A 510 38.46 5.91 -0.75
C ALA A 510 39.03 5.26 0.53
N SER A 511 39.67 6.06 1.38
CA SER A 511 40.25 5.59 2.64
C SER A 511 39.20 5.42 3.74
N GLY A 512 39.52 4.61 4.74
CA GLY A 512 38.64 4.33 5.87
C GLY A 512 37.46 3.42 5.53
N ASN A 513 37.53 2.64 4.44
CA ASN A 513 36.56 1.59 4.12
C ASN A 513 37.08 0.21 4.53
N TYR A 514 36.18 -0.72 4.82
CA TYR A 514 36.48 -2.14 5.02
C TYR A 514 36.26 -2.89 3.70
N TRP A 515 37.24 -3.69 3.28
CA TRP A 515 37.26 -4.37 1.98
C TRP A 515 37.06 -5.89 2.06
N GLY A 516 36.61 -6.41 3.21
CA GLY A 516 36.48 -7.86 3.43
C GLY A 516 37.78 -8.60 3.73
N THR A 517 38.94 -7.91 3.71
CA THR A 517 40.26 -8.48 3.98
C THR A 517 41.23 -7.40 4.47
N THR A 518 42.31 -7.82 5.14
CA THR A 518 43.43 -6.94 5.51
C THR A 518 44.63 -7.07 4.56
N ASP A 519 44.55 -7.96 3.55
CA ASP A 519 45.60 -8.13 2.56
C ASP A 519 45.53 -7.01 1.51
N GLN A 520 46.45 -6.05 1.60
CA GLN A 520 46.51 -4.89 0.71
C GLN A 520 46.62 -5.28 -0.78
N ALA A 521 47.30 -6.39 -1.12
CA ALA A 521 47.41 -6.84 -2.51
C ALA A 521 46.07 -7.40 -3.02
N ALA A 522 45.34 -8.11 -2.17
CA ALA A 522 43.99 -8.58 -2.49
C ALA A 522 43.02 -7.40 -2.66
N ILE A 523 43.13 -6.35 -1.82
CA ILE A 523 42.32 -5.12 -1.98
C ILE A 523 42.66 -4.43 -3.31
N GLN A 524 43.94 -4.19 -3.60
CA GLN A 524 44.35 -3.54 -4.86
C GLN A 524 43.88 -4.31 -6.10
N ALA A 525 43.87 -5.64 -6.06
CA ALA A 525 43.38 -6.47 -7.16
C ALA A 525 41.86 -6.31 -7.42
N ARG A 526 41.12 -5.80 -6.43
CA ARG A 526 39.67 -5.53 -6.48
C ARG A 526 39.34 -4.08 -6.83
N ILE A 527 40.34 -3.24 -7.09
CA ILE A 527 40.20 -1.84 -7.48
C ILE A 527 40.63 -1.69 -8.94
N TYR A 528 39.78 -1.10 -9.78
CA TYR A 528 40.14 -0.71 -11.14
C TYR A 528 40.37 0.81 -11.21
N ASP A 529 41.63 1.21 -11.38
CA ASP A 529 42.09 2.59 -11.37
C ASP A 529 43.28 2.82 -12.32
N PHE A 530 44.02 3.91 -12.11
CA PHE A 530 45.25 4.24 -12.82
C PHE A 530 46.24 3.07 -12.99
N ASN A 531 46.29 2.13 -12.04
CA ASN A 531 47.21 1.00 -12.10
C ASN A 531 46.81 -0.05 -13.16
N GLN A 532 45.52 -0.13 -13.51
CA GLN A 532 45.01 -1.00 -14.55
C GLN A 532 44.88 -0.26 -15.89
N ASP A 533 44.51 1.03 -15.86
CA ASP A 533 44.41 1.87 -17.04
C ASP A 533 44.96 3.27 -16.74
N MET A 534 46.05 3.66 -17.41
CA MET A 534 46.69 4.97 -17.24
C MET A 534 45.80 6.17 -17.63
N ASN A 535 44.63 5.93 -18.23
CA ASN A 535 43.63 6.95 -18.54
C ASN A 535 42.56 7.12 -17.45
N ALA A 536 42.62 6.33 -16.37
CA ALA A 536 41.78 6.47 -15.18
C ALA A 536 42.50 7.28 -14.08
N GLY A 537 41.74 7.91 -13.17
CA GLY A 537 42.27 8.46 -11.92
C GLY A 537 42.69 7.37 -10.93
N LEU A 538 43.49 7.73 -9.92
CA LEU A 538 43.95 6.82 -8.86
C LEU A 538 42.95 6.75 -7.70
N PHE A 539 42.69 5.55 -7.16
CA PHE A 539 42.00 5.41 -5.87
C PHE A 539 43.01 5.31 -4.72
N THR A 540 42.93 6.27 -3.79
CA THR A 540 43.68 6.18 -2.52
C THR A 540 42.81 5.49 -1.47
N PHE A 541 43.01 4.18 -1.28
CA PHE A 541 42.23 3.36 -0.33
C PHE A 541 42.92 3.18 1.04
N THR A 542 44.17 3.63 1.19
CA THR A 542 44.92 3.55 2.46
C THR A 542 44.84 4.87 3.24
N PRO A 543 44.66 4.84 4.57
CA PRO A 543 44.44 3.66 5.40
C PRO A 543 43.08 3.01 5.14
N PHE A 544 42.97 1.68 5.25
CA PHE A 544 41.71 0.93 5.19
C PHE A 544 41.38 0.34 6.57
N LEU A 545 40.10 0.02 6.80
CA LEU A 545 39.64 -0.59 8.06
C LEU A 545 40.04 -2.07 8.11
N THR A 546 40.50 -2.53 9.28
CA THR A 546 40.89 -3.93 9.51
C THR A 546 39.76 -4.79 10.06
N THR A 547 38.68 -4.17 10.50
CA THR A 547 37.41 -4.81 10.88
C THR A 547 36.27 -4.11 10.14
N PRO A 548 35.09 -4.73 10.03
CA PRO A 548 33.92 -4.04 9.52
C PRO A 548 33.66 -2.72 10.27
N ASP A 549 33.15 -1.72 9.55
CA ASP A 549 32.63 -0.48 10.16
C ASP A 549 31.33 -0.81 10.92
N PRO A 550 31.28 -0.62 12.25
CA PRO A 550 30.11 -0.95 13.06
C PRO A 550 28.99 0.10 12.96
N THR A 551 29.19 1.20 12.23
CA THR A 551 28.17 2.23 11.97
C THR A 551 27.37 1.96 10.69
N ALA A 552 27.81 0.99 9.90
CA ALA A 552 27.17 0.53 8.68
C ALA A 552 26.27 -0.70 8.95
N PRO A 553 25.24 -0.94 8.12
CA PRO A 553 24.26 -1.99 8.38
C PRO A 553 24.86 -3.38 8.54
N ALA A 554 24.26 -4.15 9.45
CA ALA A 554 24.74 -5.46 9.86
C ALA A 554 24.83 -6.45 8.68
N PHE A 555 25.86 -7.30 8.75
CA PHE A 555 25.97 -8.49 7.94
C PHE A 555 26.68 -9.61 8.72
N LEU A 556 26.59 -10.83 8.19
CA LEU A 556 27.36 -11.97 8.71
C LEU A 556 28.83 -11.84 8.29
N ASP A 557 29.70 -11.47 9.22
CA ASP A 557 31.13 -11.26 8.94
C ASP A 557 31.86 -12.58 8.73
N SER A 558 31.69 -13.52 9.66
CA SER A 558 32.34 -14.82 9.58
C SER A 558 31.50 -15.95 10.16
N LEU A 559 31.76 -17.15 9.67
CA LEU A 559 31.16 -18.40 10.15
C LEU A 559 32.23 -19.48 10.24
N THR A 560 32.38 -20.08 11.42
CA THR A 560 33.34 -21.17 11.66
C THR A 560 32.63 -22.43 12.15
N PRO A 561 32.62 -23.54 11.36
CA PRO A 561 32.20 -24.83 11.86
C PRO A 561 33.33 -25.51 12.67
N SER A 562 32.96 -26.18 13.76
CA SER A 562 33.84 -26.98 14.61
C SER A 562 33.24 -28.38 14.84
N PRO A 563 33.87 -29.46 14.36
CA PRO A 563 35.16 -29.48 13.65
C PRO A 563 35.08 -28.79 12.28
N ALA A 564 36.25 -28.40 11.77
CA ALA A 564 36.36 -27.81 10.43
C ALA A 564 35.99 -28.82 9.34
N SER A 565 35.51 -28.32 8.20
CA SER A 565 35.23 -29.11 7.00
C SER A 565 36.49 -29.86 6.49
N PRO A 566 36.38 -31.14 6.06
CA PRO A 566 35.16 -31.95 5.95
C PRO A 566 34.68 -32.54 7.29
N ILE A 567 33.36 -32.59 7.49
CA ILE A 567 32.71 -33.01 8.73
C ILE A 567 32.19 -34.44 8.59
N GLY A 568 32.53 -35.30 9.55
CA GLY A 568 32.02 -36.67 9.66
C GLY A 568 30.68 -36.80 10.37
N ILE A 569 30.29 -38.03 10.72
CA ILE A 569 29.11 -38.28 11.57
C ILE A 569 29.44 -37.87 13.01
N GLN A 570 29.02 -36.67 13.39
CA GLN A 570 29.23 -36.09 14.70
C GLN A 570 28.41 -34.80 14.85
N THR A 571 28.34 -34.28 16.08
CA THR A 571 27.87 -32.91 16.33
C THR A 571 28.90 -31.90 15.80
N VAL A 572 28.42 -30.91 15.06
CA VAL A 572 29.15 -29.72 14.64
C VAL A 572 28.60 -28.51 15.39
N THR A 573 29.49 -27.65 15.88
CA THR A 573 29.17 -26.33 16.40
C THR A 573 29.45 -25.30 15.31
N PHE A 574 28.50 -24.41 15.05
CA PHE A 574 28.65 -23.28 14.15
C PHE A 574 28.74 -21.99 14.97
N ASP A 575 29.85 -21.29 14.82
CA ASP A 575 30.09 -19.97 15.41
C ASP A 575 29.94 -18.89 14.36
N PHE A 576 29.03 -17.94 14.60
CA PHE A 576 28.68 -16.84 13.70
C PHE A 576 29.11 -15.52 14.35
N THR A 577 29.79 -14.67 13.58
CA THR A 577 30.16 -13.31 14.00
C THR A 577 29.51 -12.30 13.06
N PHE A 578 28.82 -11.30 13.61
CA PHE A 578 28.18 -10.21 12.87
C PHE A 578 29.02 -8.94 12.93
N SER A 579 28.87 -8.08 11.92
CA SER A 579 29.68 -6.86 11.73
C SER A 579 29.41 -5.73 12.73
N GLN A 580 28.28 -5.78 13.43
CA GLN A 580 27.87 -4.82 14.46
C GLN A 580 27.02 -5.51 15.52
N PRO A 581 26.75 -4.86 16.68
CA PRO A 581 25.80 -5.37 17.66
C PRO A 581 24.41 -5.65 17.06
N MET A 582 23.82 -6.77 17.47
CA MET A 582 22.56 -7.31 16.96
C MET A 582 21.45 -7.22 18.00
N ASP A 583 20.20 -7.23 17.54
CA ASP A 583 19.04 -7.40 18.41
C ASP A 583 18.97 -8.86 18.91
N GLN A 584 19.43 -9.08 20.15
CA GLN A 584 19.51 -10.41 20.76
C GLN A 584 18.14 -11.04 21.06
N SER A 585 17.03 -10.29 20.89
CA SER A 585 15.68 -10.87 20.98
C SER A 585 15.26 -11.63 19.71
N ILE A 586 16.05 -11.53 18.63
CA ILE A 586 15.79 -12.13 17.33
C ILE A 586 16.97 -13.03 16.96
N ASP A 587 16.78 -14.35 17.04
CA ASP A 587 17.78 -15.31 16.55
C ASP A 587 17.84 -15.30 15.00
N PRO A 588 19.03 -15.46 14.39
CA PRO A 588 19.15 -15.70 12.96
C PRO A 588 18.43 -16.99 12.55
N ILE A 589 17.83 -16.98 11.36
CA ILE A 589 17.35 -18.19 10.70
C ILE A 589 18.54 -18.80 9.96
N VAL A 590 19.00 -19.96 10.45
CA VAL A 590 20.14 -20.68 9.89
C VAL A 590 19.71 -22.02 9.32
N MET A 591 19.92 -22.19 8.02
CA MET A 591 19.65 -23.43 7.30
C MET A 591 20.90 -23.87 6.52
N PHE A 592 20.98 -25.14 6.14
CA PHE A 592 21.91 -25.59 5.12
C PHE A 592 21.28 -26.61 4.17
N GLY A 593 21.83 -26.71 2.96
CA GLY A 593 21.37 -27.66 1.95
C GLY A 593 22.35 -27.79 0.79
N ALA A 594 22.18 -28.84 -0.02
CA ALA A 594 23.05 -29.11 -1.17
C ALA A 594 22.60 -28.37 -2.45
N THR A 595 21.36 -27.88 -2.48
CA THR A 595 20.79 -27.16 -3.63
C THR A 595 19.99 -25.96 -3.15
N THR A 596 19.99 -24.87 -3.94
CA THR A 596 19.17 -23.67 -3.71
C THR A 596 17.71 -24.06 -3.47
N PRO A 597 17.03 -23.52 -2.44
CA PRO A 597 17.42 -22.39 -1.58
C PRO A 597 18.24 -22.76 -0.32
N TYR A 598 18.82 -23.96 -0.26
CA TYR A 598 19.67 -24.42 0.85
C TYR A 598 18.93 -24.54 2.19
N THR A 599 17.66 -24.93 2.13
CA THR A 599 16.75 -25.02 3.29
C THR A 599 16.48 -26.44 3.77
N SER A 600 17.38 -27.39 3.48
CA SER A 600 17.14 -28.82 3.77
C SER A 600 17.22 -29.15 5.25
N TYR A 601 18.09 -28.47 6.00
CA TYR A 601 18.37 -28.77 7.40
C TYR A 601 18.46 -27.47 8.20
N ALA A 602 17.70 -27.39 9.31
CA ALA A 602 17.71 -26.23 10.20
C ALA A 602 18.75 -26.40 11.32
N VAL A 603 19.57 -25.37 11.56
CA VAL A 603 20.59 -25.36 12.61
C VAL A 603 20.05 -24.61 13.82
N VAL A 604 19.37 -25.33 14.70
CA VAL A 604 18.61 -24.74 15.82
C VAL A 604 18.99 -25.29 17.20
N ASP A 605 19.77 -26.37 17.26
CA ASP A 605 20.10 -27.00 18.53
C ASP A 605 21.14 -26.18 19.30
N ASN A 606 20.95 -25.98 20.60
CA ASN A 606 21.82 -25.15 21.46
C ASN A 606 22.07 -23.72 20.95
N ALA A 607 21.12 -23.18 20.17
CA ALA A 607 21.12 -21.81 19.68
C ALA A 607 21.17 -20.80 20.83
N GLN A 608 22.13 -19.87 20.78
CA GLN A 608 22.26 -18.80 21.75
C GLN A 608 23.16 -17.65 21.25
N TRP A 609 22.86 -16.44 21.68
CA TRP A 609 23.79 -15.33 21.65
C TRP A 609 24.90 -15.52 22.70
N ILE A 610 26.15 -15.46 22.26
CA ILE A 610 27.35 -15.53 23.11
C ILE A 610 27.78 -14.12 23.52
N THR A 611 27.69 -13.18 22.58
CA THR A 611 27.86 -11.73 22.77
C THR A 611 26.79 -10.99 21.96
N ASP A 612 26.82 -9.66 21.95
CA ASP A 612 25.99 -8.83 21.06
C ASP A 612 26.36 -8.96 19.58
N THR A 613 27.53 -9.51 19.25
CA THR A 613 28.02 -9.73 17.88
C THR A 613 28.23 -11.20 17.52
N ALA A 614 28.11 -12.12 18.48
CA ALA A 614 28.39 -13.54 18.26
C ALA A 614 27.19 -14.41 18.63
N TRP A 615 26.80 -15.28 17.69
CA TRP A 615 25.73 -16.26 17.87
C TRP A 615 26.28 -17.67 17.60
N ARG A 616 25.78 -18.66 18.31
CA ARG A 616 26.22 -20.06 18.20
C ARG A 616 25.02 -20.97 18.13
N ALA A 617 25.10 -21.97 17.27
CA ALA A 617 24.22 -23.13 17.30
C ALA A 617 24.97 -24.40 16.92
N THR A 618 24.32 -25.54 17.11
CA THR A 618 24.86 -26.86 16.79
C THR A 618 23.95 -27.57 15.81
N TYR A 619 24.53 -28.47 15.02
CA TYR A 619 23.79 -29.44 14.26
C TYR A 619 24.46 -30.80 14.38
N ASP A 620 23.65 -31.82 14.22
CA ASP A 620 24.01 -33.19 14.46
C ASP A 620 24.11 -33.92 13.11
N ILE A 621 25.34 -34.02 12.55
CA ILE A 621 25.57 -34.66 11.24
C ILE A 621 25.46 -36.17 11.40
N THR A 622 24.60 -36.77 10.58
CA THR A 622 24.22 -38.20 10.66
C THR A 622 24.34 -38.84 9.30
N SER A 623 24.16 -40.16 9.23
CA SER A 623 24.07 -40.87 7.95
C SER A 623 22.90 -40.43 7.06
N LEU A 624 21.93 -39.67 7.60
CA LEU A 624 20.83 -39.11 6.82
C LEU A 624 21.20 -37.84 6.08
N VAL A 625 22.29 -37.18 6.47
CA VAL A 625 22.88 -36.08 5.69
C VAL A 625 23.81 -36.74 4.68
N PRO A 626 23.45 -36.79 3.38
CA PRO A 626 24.30 -37.44 2.39
C PRO A 626 25.67 -36.80 2.32
N ARG A 627 26.68 -37.56 1.89
CA ARG A 627 27.99 -36.99 1.57
C ARG A 627 27.84 -35.95 0.47
N GLY A 628 28.58 -34.86 0.56
CA GLY A 628 28.55 -33.79 -0.43
C GLY A 628 28.89 -32.42 0.14
N ALA A 629 28.92 -31.43 -0.76
CA ALA A 629 29.07 -30.04 -0.40
C ALA A 629 27.70 -29.45 -0.01
N TYR A 630 27.69 -28.66 1.06
CA TYR A 630 26.53 -27.96 1.58
C TYR A 630 26.83 -26.48 1.69
N THR A 631 25.84 -25.67 1.33
CA THR A 631 25.84 -24.22 1.54
C THR A 631 24.96 -23.90 2.73
N ILE A 632 25.41 -22.97 3.58
CA ILE A 632 24.68 -22.44 4.72
C ILE A 632 23.96 -21.17 4.26
N SER A 633 22.66 -21.08 4.51
CA SER A 633 21.86 -19.87 4.34
C SER A 633 21.57 -19.25 5.69
N VAL A 634 21.90 -17.96 5.84
CA VAL A 634 21.66 -17.18 7.06
C VAL A 634 20.84 -15.94 6.71
N ASN A 635 19.74 -15.70 7.41
CA ASN A 635 18.90 -14.49 7.27
C ASN A 635 18.12 -14.20 8.57
N GLY A 636 17.22 -13.23 8.57
CA GLY A 636 16.30 -12.96 9.69
C GLY A 636 16.88 -12.17 10.87
N ALA A 637 18.19 -12.23 11.11
CA ALA A 637 18.83 -11.44 12.16
C ALA A 637 18.80 -9.94 11.84
N LYS A 638 18.65 -9.11 12.88
CA LYS A 638 18.58 -7.65 12.76
C LYS A 638 19.67 -6.97 13.57
N GLY A 639 20.26 -5.91 13.04
CA GLY A 639 21.10 -5.01 13.80
C GLY A 639 20.29 -4.26 14.87
N THR A 640 20.97 -3.61 15.81
CA THR A 640 20.32 -2.71 16.79
C THR A 640 19.65 -1.49 16.15
N ASP A 641 19.96 -1.22 14.88
CA ASP A 641 19.30 -0.24 14.01
C ASP A 641 17.96 -0.74 13.44
N GLY A 642 17.54 -1.98 13.76
CA GLY A 642 16.31 -2.59 13.28
C GLY A 642 16.39 -3.11 11.84
N MET A 643 17.52 -2.94 11.15
CA MET A 643 17.71 -3.44 9.80
C MET A 643 18.09 -4.92 9.81
N GLU A 644 17.34 -5.71 9.06
CA GLU A 644 17.64 -7.12 8.84
C GLU A 644 18.82 -7.28 7.87
N ILE A 645 19.73 -8.20 8.21
CA ILE A 645 20.89 -8.56 7.38
C ILE A 645 20.45 -9.05 6.00
N PRO A 646 21.31 -8.92 4.96
CA PRO A 646 21.03 -9.59 3.70
C PRO A 646 21.10 -11.12 3.90
N THR A 647 20.29 -11.87 3.15
CA THR A 647 20.47 -13.32 3.10
C THR A 647 21.88 -13.64 2.63
N ASP A 648 22.62 -14.42 3.40
CA ASP A 648 24.01 -14.78 3.11
C ASP A 648 24.12 -16.27 2.80
N THR A 649 24.79 -16.60 1.70
CA THR A 649 25.05 -17.98 1.25
C THR A 649 26.52 -18.21 0.88
N ARG A 650 27.45 -17.39 1.38
CA ARG A 650 28.89 -17.52 1.08
C ARG A 650 29.56 -18.70 1.77
N PHE A 651 29.01 -19.11 2.90
CA PHE A 651 29.63 -20.11 3.77
C PHE A 651 29.11 -21.51 3.45
N GLY A 652 29.99 -22.50 3.56
CA GLY A 652 29.65 -23.89 3.28
C GLY A 652 30.64 -24.87 3.90
N PHE A 653 30.29 -26.16 3.87
CA PHE A 653 31.11 -27.24 4.37
C PHE A 653 30.88 -28.51 3.55
N THR A 654 31.81 -29.47 3.64
CA THR A 654 31.65 -30.79 3.05
C THR A 654 31.33 -31.80 4.13
N VAL A 655 30.33 -32.66 3.89
CA VAL A 655 30.07 -33.84 4.72
C VAL A 655 30.79 -35.03 4.10
N ASP A 656 31.66 -35.68 4.86
CA ASP A 656 32.36 -36.89 4.45
C ASP A 656 32.65 -37.81 5.66
N TYR A 657 32.27 -39.07 5.53
CA TYR A 657 32.39 -40.09 6.59
C TYR A 657 32.55 -41.48 5.98
N ALA A 658 33.32 -42.39 6.58
CA ALA A 658 33.49 -43.75 6.06
C ALA A 658 32.27 -44.65 6.36
N GLY A 659 31.82 -45.48 5.39
CA GLY A 659 30.76 -46.50 5.57
C GLY A 659 29.48 -46.28 4.74
N GLU A 660 28.55 -47.26 4.72
CA GLU A 660 27.21 -47.16 4.11
C GLU A 660 26.11 -46.99 5.16
N ILE A 661 24.99 -46.37 4.74
CA ILE A 661 23.80 -46.10 5.55
C ILE A 661 23.09 -47.44 5.84
N THR A 662 22.94 -47.83 7.12
CA THR A 662 22.25 -49.09 7.49
C THR A 662 21.03 -48.92 8.38
N ASP A 663 20.83 -47.75 9.01
CA ASP A 663 19.69 -47.49 9.90
C ASP A 663 18.88 -46.27 9.40
N ARG A 664 17.61 -46.52 9.07
CA ARG A 664 16.66 -45.53 8.53
C ARG A 664 15.34 -45.51 9.28
N THR A 665 15.18 -46.26 10.37
CA THR A 665 13.94 -46.28 11.15
C THR A 665 14.12 -45.47 12.42
N PRO A 666 13.21 -44.54 12.77
CA PRO A 666 13.34 -43.80 14.02
C PRO A 666 13.18 -44.71 15.23
N PRO A 667 13.85 -44.40 16.37
CA PRO A 667 13.66 -45.16 17.59
C PRO A 667 12.22 -45.10 18.10
N ASN A 668 11.84 -46.09 18.90
CA ASN A 668 10.54 -46.07 19.58
C ASN A 668 10.47 -44.88 20.57
N PRO A 669 9.28 -44.28 20.78
CA PRO A 669 9.11 -43.20 21.74
C PRO A 669 9.58 -43.60 23.15
N PRO A 670 10.37 -42.76 23.85
CA PRO A 670 10.87 -43.07 25.18
C PRO A 670 9.74 -43.30 26.19
N SER A 671 9.89 -44.28 27.07
CA SER A 671 9.09 -44.38 28.28
C SER A 671 9.69 -43.45 29.33
N VAL A 672 8.96 -42.39 29.71
CA VAL A 672 9.45 -41.31 30.57
C VAL A 672 8.75 -41.37 31.93
N ILE A 673 9.55 -41.28 32.99
CA ILE A 673 9.08 -41.12 34.37
C ILE A 673 9.69 -39.84 34.92
N ALA A 674 8.86 -38.92 35.40
CA ALA A 674 9.30 -37.65 35.98
C ALA A 674 8.64 -37.44 37.36
N GLY A 675 9.33 -36.73 38.25
CA GLY A 675 8.85 -36.35 39.58
C GLY A 675 9.45 -35.02 40.03
N GLY A 676 8.71 -34.23 40.79
CA GLY A 676 9.29 -33.08 41.50
C GLY A 676 10.16 -33.55 42.66
N LYS A 677 10.91 -32.65 43.28
CA LYS A 677 11.59 -32.94 44.54
C LYS A 677 10.72 -32.50 45.72
N GLU A 678 10.57 -33.37 46.72
CA GLU A 678 9.81 -33.04 47.93
C GLU A 678 10.35 -31.78 48.60
N GLY A 679 9.47 -30.79 48.79
CA GLY A 679 9.82 -29.53 49.46
C GLY A 679 10.71 -28.58 48.65
N ASP A 680 10.95 -28.85 47.36
CA ASP A 680 11.70 -27.96 46.47
C ASP A 680 11.06 -27.96 45.07
N ALA A 681 10.16 -27.01 44.84
CA ALA A 681 9.47 -26.84 43.57
C ALA A 681 10.40 -26.44 42.43
N SER A 682 11.65 -26.04 42.69
CA SER A 682 12.60 -25.65 41.63
C SER A 682 13.31 -26.85 40.99
N ILE A 683 13.06 -28.08 41.47
CA ILE A 683 13.77 -29.28 41.04
C ILE A 683 12.82 -30.32 40.45
N VAL A 684 13.20 -30.84 39.28
CA VAL A 684 12.62 -32.04 38.67
C VAL A 684 13.68 -33.13 38.51
N GLU A 685 13.28 -34.35 38.80
CA GLU A 685 14.06 -35.57 38.54
C GLU A 685 13.30 -36.43 37.54
N ALA A 686 13.99 -36.92 36.52
CA ALA A 686 13.38 -37.78 35.52
C ALA A 686 14.32 -38.88 35.06
N MET A 687 13.74 -40.00 34.64
CA MET A 687 14.44 -41.11 34.02
C MET A 687 13.60 -41.67 32.89
N TRP A 688 14.25 -42.20 31.87
CA TRP A 688 13.59 -42.74 30.70
C TRP A 688 14.35 -43.92 30.12
N SER A 689 13.67 -44.66 29.25
CA SER A 689 14.26 -45.73 28.45
C SER A 689 13.70 -45.70 27.04
N ALA A 690 14.55 -46.02 26.06
CA ALA A 690 14.15 -46.17 24.67
C ALA A 690 14.91 -47.33 24.01
N SER A 691 14.40 -47.78 22.88
CA SER A 691 14.98 -48.82 22.05
C SER A 691 14.83 -48.43 20.59
N ASP A 692 15.76 -48.83 19.75
CA ASP A 692 15.67 -48.68 18.31
C ASP A 692 15.54 -50.07 17.63
N PRO A 693 14.73 -50.20 16.57
CA PRO A 693 14.57 -51.48 15.87
C PRO A 693 15.82 -51.97 15.13
N ASP A 694 16.64 -51.05 14.62
CA ASP A 694 17.72 -51.33 13.67
C ASP A 694 19.12 -51.05 14.26
N SER A 695 19.21 -50.29 15.35
CA SER A 695 20.48 -49.95 16.01
C SER A 695 20.37 -49.68 17.52
N SER A 696 21.40 -49.07 18.11
CA SER A 696 21.42 -48.64 19.51
C SER A 696 21.02 -47.18 19.68
N ILE A 697 20.51 -46.81 20.86
CA ILE A 697 20.30 -45.40 21.22
C ILE A 697 21.65 -44.72 21.49
N THR A 698 21.91 -43.60 20.82
CA THR A 698 23.13 -42.79 20.93
C THR A 698 22.97 -41.59 21.85
N GLY A 699 21.73 -41.14 22.11
CA GLY A 699 21.46 -40.04 23.02
C GLY A 699 19.97 -39.74 23.17
N TYR A 700 19.69 -38.70 23.95
CA TYR A 700 18.35 -38.21 24.22
C TYR A 700 18.32 -36.68 24.14
N ARG A 701 17.12 -36.13 24.01
CA ARG A 701 16.85 -34.72 24.30
C ARG A 701 15.59 -34.60 25.12
N TYR A 702 15.53 -33.62 26.00
CA TYR A 702 14.36 -33.38 26.84
C TYR A 702 13.93 -31.91 26.82
N ALA A 703 12.65 -31.67 27.03
CA ALA A 703 12.08 -30.34 27.21
C ALA A 703 11.07 -30.37 28.37
N ILE A 704 10.82 -29.21 28.98
CA ILE A 704 9.84 -29.05 30.06
C ILE A 704 8.86 -27.96 29.67
N GLY A 705 7.57 -28.24 29.84
CA GLY A 705 6.52 -27.27 29.56
C GLY A 705 5.36 -27.30 30.55
N SER A 706 4.57 -26.23 30.50
CA SER A 706 3.32 -26.07 31.25
C SER A 706 2.20 -27.00 30.75
N SER A 707 2.32 -27.54 29.54
CA SER A 707 1.41 -28.53 28.94
C SER A 707 2.18 -29.59 28.14
N ALA A 708 1.51 -30.70 27.79
CA ALA A 708 2.13 -31.79 27.03
C ALA A 708 2.66 -31.30 25.67
N GLY A 709 3.98 -31.38 25.46
CA GLY A 709 4.63 -30.95 24.23
C GLY A 709 5.05 -29.48 24.19
N ALA A 710 4.64 -28.67 25.17
CA ALA A 710 5.17 -27.33 25.34
C ALA A 710 6.64 -27.37 25.82
N THR A 711 7.40 -26.34 25.47
CA THR A 711 8.82 -26.19 25.79
C THR A 711 9.11 -24.84 26.45
N ASP A 712 8.08 -24.23 27.05
CA ASP A 712 8.03 -22.87 27.60
C ASP A 712 8.79 -22.71 28.92
N ILE A 713 9.13 -23.82 29.60
CA ILE A 713 9.94 -23.78 30.83
C ILE A 713 11.40 -24.10 30.54
N VAL A 714 11.66 -25.18 29.80
CA VAL A 714 12.99 -25.57 29.32
C VAL A 714 12.85 -26.03 27.88
N ASN A 715 13.56 -25.34 26.98
CA ASN A 715 13.63 -25.75 25.57
C ASN A 715 14.46 -27.03 25.40
N TRP A 716 14.33 -27.70 24.25
CA TRP A 716 14.99 -28.98 23.96
C TRP A 716 16.48 -28.94 24.31
N THR A 717 16.87 -29.80 25.25
CA THR A 717 18.24 -29.92 25.76
C THR A 717 18.75 -31.34 25.51
N ASN A 718 19.86 -31.47 24.78
CA ASN A 718 20.49 -32.77 24.50
C ASN A 718 21.19 -33.34 25.74
N THR A 719 21.14 -34.66 25.92
CA THR A 719 21.82 -35.40 27.00
C THR A 719 22.12 -36.84 26.57
N SER A 720 23.27 -37.37 26.97
CA SER A 720 23.61 -38.78 26.80
C SER A 720 23.07 -39.66 27.91
N SER A 721 22.61 -39.06 29.02
CA SER A 721 22.08 -39.77 30.18
C SER A 721 20.64 -40.20 29.96
N SER A 722 20.27 -41.38 30.47
CA SER A 722 18.88 -41.85 30.53
C SER A 722 18.11 -41.30 31.74
N SER A 723 18.65 -40.28 32.40
CA SER A 723 18.07 -39.61 33.56
C SER A 723 18.66 -38.23 33.76
N ILE A 724 17.91 -37.34 34.40
CA ILE A 724 18.34 -35.99 34.78
C ILE A 724 17.88 -35.62 36.19
N THR A 725 18.59 -34.66 36.77
CA THR A 725 18.11 -33.79 37.84
C THR A 725 18.30 -32.36 37.36
N ARG A 726 17.20 -31.60 37.20
CA ARG A 726 17.24 -30.20 36.75
C ARG A 726 16.74 -29.31 37.88
N SER A 727 17.57 -28.35 38.28
CA SER A 727 17.32 -27.42 39.38
C SER A 727 17.21 -25.96 38.90
N GLY A 728 16.75 -25.07 39.77
CA GLY A 728 16.68 -23.63 39.48
C GLY A 728 15.54 -23.25 38.54
N LEU A 729 14.49 -24.09 38.46
CA LEU A 729 13.32 -23.84 37.65
C LEU A 729 12.34 -22.91 38.38
N GLY A 730 11.71 -21.99 37.65
CA GLY A 730 10.65 -21.12 38.16
C GLY A 730 9.27 -21.79 38.20
N LEU A 731 9.16 -23.00 38.78
CA LEU A 731 7.89 -23.72 38.85
C LEU A 731 7.05 -23.28 40.05
N VAL A 732 5.73 -23.41 39.92
CA VAL A 732 4.78 -23.15 40.99
C VAL A 732 4.53 -24.46 41.76
N ASP A 733 4.76 -24.43 43.07
CA ASP A 733 4.55 -25.58 43.96
C ASP A 733 3.11 -26.15 43.84
N GLY A 734 2.99 -27.47 43.72
CA GLY A 734 1.70 -28.15 43.53
C GLY A 734 1.09 -28.07 42.13
N GLN A 735 1.69 -27.35 41.18
CA GLN A 735 1.24 -27.33 39.78
C GLN A 735 1.81 -28.50 38.97
N GLN A 736 1.01 -29.03 38.03
CA GLN A 736 1.43 -30.09 37.11
C GLN A 736 2.17 -29.51 35.90
N TYR A 737 3.27 -30.16 35.53
CA TYR A 737 4.10 -29.87 34.37
C TYR A 737 4.38 -31.15 33.58
N TRP A 738 4.94 -31.01 32.38
CA TRP A 738 5.23 -32.10 31.48
C TRP A 738 6.69 -32.10 31.05
N LEU A 739 7.32 -33.27 31.16
CA LEU A 739 8.65 -33.51 30.63
C LEU A 739 8.54 -34.37 29.38
N ALA A 740 8.98 -33.83 28.24
CA ALA A 740 9.02 -34.53 26.96
C ALA A 740 10.44 -35.05 26.71
N VAL A 741 10.59 -36.27 26.19
CA VAL A 741 11.89 -36.85 25.81
C VAL A 741 11.81 -37.45 24.42
N GLN A 742 12.85 -37.24 23.61
CA GLN A 742 13.09 -38.00 22.39
C GLN A 742 14.42 -38.75 22.49
N ALA A 743 14.48 -39.94 21.93
CA ALA A 743 15.71 -40.71 21.80
C ALA A 743 16.27 -40.56 20.39
N ARG A 744 17.59 -40.71 20.25
CA ARG A 744 18.31 -40.69 18.99
C ARG A 744 19.01 -42.02 18.76
N ASN A 745 18.94 -42.57 17.56
CA ASN A 745 19.60 -43.83 17.22
C ASN A 745 20.97 -43.61 16.54
N VAL A 746 21.63 -44.67 16.07
CA VAL A 746 22.90 -44.58 15.33
C VAL A 746 22.71 -43.92 13.96
N GLY A 747 21.58 -44.15 13.31
CA GLY A 747 21.20 -43.46 12.07
C GLY A 747 20.95 -41.95 12.25
N GLY A 748 20.85 -41.49 13.50
CA GLY A 748 20.65 -40.08 13.84
C GLY A 748 19.20 -39.61 13.84
N LEU A 749 18.24 -40.53 13.71
CA LEU A 749 16.81 -40.26 13.74
C LEU A 749 16.36 -40.03 15.18
N TRP A 750 15.55 -38.99 15.37
CA TRP A 750 14.85 -38.75 16.62
C TRP A 750 13.52 -39.51 16.64
N SER A 751 13.21 -40.17 17.75
CA SER A 751 11.91 -40.79 18.00
C SER A 751 10.79 -39.74 18.06
N ALA A 752 9.52 -40.14 17.98
CA ALA A 752 8.46 -39.30 18.51
C ALA A 752 8.64 -39.09 20.04
N SER A 753 8.04 -38.04 20.59
CA SER A 753 8.21 -37.69 22.00
C SER A 753 7.50 -38.66 22.92
N GLY A 754 8.22 -39.14 23.94
CA GLY A 754 7.68 -39.72 25.15
C GLY A 754 7.40 -38.64 26.18
N TYR A 755 6.43 -38.85 27.07
CA TYR A 755 6.01 -37.83 28.05
C TYR A 755 5.92 -38.41 29.46
N GLY A 756 6.38 -37.64 30.44
CA GLY A 756 6.17 -37.86 31.87
C GLY A 756 5.60 -36.61 32.52
N ALA A 757 4.38 -36.69 33.03
CA ALA A 757 3.81 -35.62 33.84
C ALA A 757 4.35 -35.69 35.27
N PHE A 758 4.57 -34.53 35.89
CA PHE A 758 4.98 -34.44 37.29
C PHE A 758 4.34 -33.22 37.96
N VAL A 759 4.28 -33.23 39.29
CA VAL A 759 3.80 -32.10 40.10
C VAL A 759 5.01 -31.48 40.80
N ALA A 760 5.19 -30.17 40.66
CA ALA A 760 6.30 -29.47 41.30
C ALA A 760 6.21 -29.60 42.83
N GLY A 761 7.35 -29.80 43.49
CA GLY A 761 7.44 -29.95 44.95
C GLY A 761 6.99 -31.30 45.51
N GLN A 762 6.55 -32.24 44.66
CA GLN A 762 6.04 -33.56 45.07
C GLN A 762 6.89 -34.70 44.47
N PRO A 763 7.44 -35.62 45.28
CA PRO A 763 8.27 -36.73 44.83
C PRO A 763 7.44 -37.86 44.22
N PHE A 764 8.11 -38.70 43.41
CA PHE A 764 7.51 -39.91 42.85
C PHE A 764 7.46 -41.06 43.88
N HIS A 765 6.29 -41.65 44.12
CA HIS A 765 6.16 -42.89 44.90
C HIS A 765 6.37 -44.13 43.99
N LYS A 766 7.54 -44.78 44.02
CA LYS A 766 7.74 -46.11 43.41
C LYS A 766 7.24 -47.22 44.36
N VAL A 767 6.16 -47.92 44.01
CA VAL A 767 5.92 -49.28 44.51
C VAL A 767 6.69 -50.26 43.63
N PHE A 768 7.80 -50.80 44.15
CA PHE A 768 8.42 -51.99 43.56
C PHE A 768 7.56 -53.21 43.91
N LEU A 769 6.86 -53.79 42.93
CA LEU A 769 6.37 -55.17 43.07
C LEU A 769 7.50 -56.12 42.62
N PRO A 770 8.03 -56.99 43.48
CA PRO A 770 9.01 -57.98 43.08
C PRO A 770 8.33 -59.01 42.16
N LEU A 771 8.93 -59.22 40.99
CA LEU A 771 8.56 -60.26 40.04
C LEU A 771 8.75 -61.63 40.71
N VAL A 772 7.66 -62.29 41.10
CA VAL A 772 7.70 -63.71 41.50
C VAL A 772 7.90 -64.53 40.23
N ILE A 773 9.10 -65.08 40.06
CA ILE A 773 9.37 -66.15 39.10
C ILE A 773 8.51 -67.37 39.51
N ARG A 774 7.52 -67.75 38.68
CA ARG A 774 6.96 -69.10 38.70
C ARG A 774 7.64 -69.93 37.62
N ASN A 775 8.40 -70.93 38.05
CA ASN A 775 8.77 -72.07 37.22
C ASN A 775 7.51 -72.83 36.81
N GLN A 776 7.23 -72.93 35.51
CA GLN A 776 6.91 -74.17 34.79
C GLN A 776 7.23 -73.99 33.31
#